data_AF-A0A1A8LBT3-F1
#
_entry.id   AF-A0A1A8LBT3-F1
#
_cell.length_a   1.000
_cell.length_b   1.000
_cell.length_c   1.000
_cell.angle_alpha   90.00
_cell.angle_beta   90.00
_cell.angle_gamma   90.00
#
_symmetry.space_group_name_H-M   'P 1'
#
loop_
_entity.id
_entity.type
_entity.pdbx_description
1 polymer ?
#
loop_
_entity_poly.entity_id
_entity_poly.type
_entity_poly.pdbx_seq_one_letter_code
_entity_poly.pdbx_strand_id
1 'polypeptide(L)'
;EEEDEEDEGLDESMKETAKEKEERKSDYEVSRQDVVKGLLKMKLLPRLRYILEVVRPSPPVVRDVLQILTRIARHSSSSATQVLDCPRLMETVMSEFLPASWKSLSLNPPSVYGLPLASAMKLLRVLASSGRHTCARLLNSLGARERLSCLLSADPSELLLEPSEALSITTEAYRLWAVAAAYGQACRLYIDLYPALVRTLQSIHSLLSSSGPLLSLQIHRLLALVSLLTHVTHTAGCHQELQAGMICAQGEECPPPPPVSWGHVTGLQATLLGHLKGFIKSLDDPAQKDGSLALIPAYLVYLQAYYHQLSRQNCFKPVETLQELELLTSEVLLPLMSHWVVHDLIKKLRPSSVVCNIQSSPPGPDTTPNLPGLACPGWRDRPGLVVPSSPFPLLTGLGLLLETVTGIHKGLSIKFSGLLVSEPMIGYLQSCSQATPTLSPSRAWLLRHEHHLLYLLLRLAQKLVTVESTVANHSSLYHQVALVLLPWLLPGSEHLAHELLSSIIFNKQFLTEGHSGGPEAVELEELRLHEHTHRDSAPSFQTVGALLREACTQLPSIRGCFLTHLAHLEPSVLASRDAFLGRNPWINSHLLPELSGPTVPSDWCFLPLISLYEQTGVSAGGGLAVEELPRGALQAVTHCLQWLLMLEIWRGEALKMILPVAKLARLSCVFLCSSDLFLERPVQKLTWGLFRLLTRKSKLDSLDLDVPPPGLASFQDLYTALLTQYEAVSFGDRLFGCWVLLPLQRRYSATMRLAVFGEHVGMLRSLGVTLDQLSIPIEAFTSPPEDSLPLLRLYFRSLVTGTLRSSWCPVLYAVALSHVNSFVFSQDAAAQEVEAARQSMLRKIYYLTDEVLRNHLLLFRLPQQHLQLGFDTYEQLPPIRAKRLEIVLRLQGDKGDREERRSET
;
A
#
# COMPACT_ATOMS: atom_id res chain seq x y z
N GLU A 1 57.79 7.54 -17.70
CA GLU A 1 58.54 6.31 -17.98
C GLU A 1 57.51 5.22 -18.11
N GLU A 2 57.36 4.81 -19.36
CA GLU A 2 56.47 3.77 -19.85
C GLU A 2 57.00 2.42 -19.36
N GLU A 3 56.10 1.49 -19.05
CA GLU A 3 56.22 0.11 -19.53
C GLU A 3 54.84 -0.54 -19.42
N ASP A 4 54.33 -0.91 -20.60
CA ASP A 4 53.11 -1.63 -20.88
C ASP A 4 53.25 -3.10 -20.46
N GLU A 5 52.24 -3.68 -19.80
CA GLU A 5 51.88 -5.09 -20.01
C GLU A 5 50.35 -5.24 -20.01
N GLU A 6 49.90 -5.72 -21.16
CA GLU A 6 48.59 -6.16 -21.64
C GLU A 6 47.67 -6.81 -20.59
N ASP A 7 46.46 -6.24 -20.40
CA ASP A 7 45.26 -7.04 -20.11
C ASP A 7 43.98 -6.29 -20.55
N GLU A 8 42.98 -7.07 -20.90
CA GLU A 8 41.74 -6.73 -21.60
C GLU A 8 40.97 -5.51 -21.02
N GLY A 9 41.18 -4.33 -21.63
CA GLY A 9 40.46 -3.10 -21.31
C GLY A 9 39.12 -3.01 -22.05
N LEU A 10 38.07 -3.53 -21.42
CA LEU A 10 36.66 -3.22 -21.73
C LEU A 10 36.50 -1.73 -22.05
N ASP A 11 35.85 -1.42 -23.17
CA ASP A 11 35.40 -0.08 -23.55
C ASP A 11 34.91 0.64 -22.29
N GLU A 12 35.59 1.74 -21.93
CA GLU A 12 35.07 2.73 -20.99
C GLU A 12 33.82 3.33 -21.63
N SER A 13 32.70 2.60 -21.55
CA SER A 13 31.40 3.15 -21.86
C SER A 13 31.17 4.21 -20.80
N MET A 14 31.36 5.48 -21.18
CA MET A 14 30.83 6.61 -20.44
C MET A 14 29.41 6.22 -20.02
N LYS A 15 29.17 6.09 -18.72
CA LYS A 15 27.82 5.90 -18.19
C LYS A 15 27.06 7.19 -18.53
N GLU A 16 26.48 7.22 -19.73
CA GLU A 16 25.60 8.31 -20.15
C GLU A 16 24.58 8.52 -19.05
N THR A 17 24.51 9.76 -18.59
CA THR A 17 23.59 10.11 -17.53
C THR A 17 22.16 9.86 -18.03
N ALA A 18 21.25 9.51 -17.13
CA ALA A 18 19.85 9.26 -17.49
C ALA A 18 19.23 10.44 -18.27
N LYS A 19 19.75 11.65 -18.04
CA LYS A 19 19.37 12.90 -18.72
C LYS A 19 19.82 12.93 -20.19
N GLU A 20 21.05 12.53 -20.50
CA GLU A 20 21.58 12.48 -21.87
C GLU A 20 20.86 11.41 -22.72
N LYS A 21 20.59 10.23 -22.12
CA LYS A 21 19.76 9.19 -22.76
C LYS A 21 18.34 9.67 -23.03
N GLU A 22 17.79 10.52 -22.17
CA GLU A 22 16.45 11.06 -22.33
C GLU A 22 16.37 12.19 -23.36
N GLU A 23 17.39 13.05 -23.45
CA GLU A 23 17.46 14.14 -24.44
C GLU A 23 17.56 13.61 -25.88
N ARG A 24 18.22 12.46 -26.09
CA ARG A 24 18.33 11.78 -27.39
C ARG A 24 17.04 11.12 -27.89
N LYS A 25 16.05 10.89 -27.03
CA LYS A 25 14.75 10.31 -27.44
C LYS A 25 14.07 11.21 -28.48
N SER A 26 13.48 10.61 -29.51
CA SER A 26 12.76 11.37 -30.52
C SER A 26 11.54 12.08 -29.92
N ASP A 27 11.07 13.18 -30.54
CA ASP A 27 9.87 13.88 -30.08
C ASP A 27 8.63 12.97 -30.05
N TYR A 28 8.56 11.99 -30.95
CA TYR A 28 7.53 10.96 -31.00
C TYR A 28 7.59 10.01 -29.80
N GLU A 29 8.78 9.54 -29.43
CA GLU A 29 8.97 8.66 -28.26
C GLU A 29 8.66 9.38 -26.96
N VAL A 30 9.09 10.63 -26.81
CA VAL A 30 8.79 11.45 -25.63
C VAL A 30 7.28 11.69 -25.51
N SER A 31 6.62 12.07 -26.60
CA SER A 31 5.15 12.31 -26.58
C SER A 31 4.33 11.04 -26.40
N ARG A 32 4.84 9.87 -26.83
CA ARG A 32 4.25 8.57 -26.53
C ARG A 32 4.38 8.19 -25.05
N GLN A 33 5.36 8.70 -24.32
CA GLN A 33 5.52 8.45 -22.88
C GLN A 33 4.76 9.50 -22.05
N ASP A 34 4.92 10.77 -22.38
CA ASP A 34 4.31 11.91 -21.70
C ASP A 34 4.00 13.02 -22.72
N VAL A 35 2.71 13.21 -22.98
CA VAL A 35 2.23 14.19 -23.97
C VAL A 35 2.60 15.62 -23.56
N VAL A 36 2.55 15.96 -22.27
CA VAL A 36 2.87 17.31 -21.79
C VAL A 36 4.35 17.59 -21.99
N LYS A 37 5.22 16.67 -21.58
CA LYS A 37 6.67 16.78 -21.79
C LYS A 37 7.02 16.87 -23.28
N GLY A 38 6.37 16.08 -24.13
CA GLY A 38 6.52 16.14 -25.59
C GLY A 38 6.13 17.49 -26.18
N LEU A 39 4.96 18.04 -25.80
CA LEU A 39 4.49 19.35 -26.27
C LEU A 39 5.41 20.50 -25.84
N LEU A 40 5.96 20.42 -24.63
CA LEU A 40 6.95 21.39 -24.14
C LEU A 40 8.26 21.31 -24.95
N LYS A 41 8.75 20.09 -25.23
CA LYS A 41 9.92 19.86 -26.11
C LYS A 41 9.72 20.46 -27.50
N MET A 42 8.51 20.34 -28.06
CA MET A 42 8.12 20.92 -29.36
C MET A 42 7.86 22.45 -29.33
N LYS A 43 8.19 23.15 -28.23
CA LYS A 43 8.03 24.60 -28.06
C LYS A 43 6.59 25.07 -28.27
N LEU A 44 5.61 24.40 -27.65
CA LEU A 44 4.20 24.82 -27.70
C LEU A 44 3.95 26.19 -27.05
N LEU A 45 4.60 26.50 -25.92
CA LEU A 45 4.30 27.71 -25.12
C LEU A 45 4.50 29.04 -25.91
N PRO A 46 5.62 29.25 -26.65
CA PRO A 46 5.76 30.44 -27.48
C PRO A 46 4.69 30.58 -28.58
N ARG A 47 4.18 29.46 -29.10
CA ARG A 47 3.12 29.44 -30.12
C ARG A 47 1.77 29.84 -29.51
N LEU A 48 1.44 29.32 -28.33
CA LEU A 48 0.24 29.72 -27.59
C LEU A 48 0.27 31.20 -27.21
N ARG A 49 1.43 31.71 -26.77
CA ARG A 49 1.63 33.15 -26.55
C ARG A 49 1.34 33.96 -27.82
N TYR A 50 1.91 33.57 -28.97
CA TYR A 50 1.68 34.28 -30.24
C TYR A 50 0.19 34.32 -30.62
N ILE A 51 -0.53 33.23 -30.39
CA ILE A 51 -1.98 33.18 -30.61
C ILE A 51 -2.71 34.20 -29.72
N LEU A 52 -2.39 34.26 -28.42
CA LEU A 52 -3.03 35.20 -27.50
C LEU A 52 -2.65 36.66 -27.79
N GLU A 53 -1.39 36.93 -28.09
CA GLU A 53 -0.85 38.29 -28.18
C GLU A 53 -1.08 38.92 -29.56
N VAL A 54 -0.80 38.18 -30.63
CA VAL A 54 -0.76 38.71 -32.01
C VAL A 54 -2.02 38.36 -32.79
N VAL A 55 -2.44 37.09 -32.76
CA VAL A 55 -3.59 36.63 -33.56
C VAL A 55 -4.90 37.18 -33.00
N ARG A 56 -5.01 37.31 -31.68
CA ARG A 56 -6.19 37.79 -30.95
C ARG A 56 -7.49 37.10 -31.40
N PRO A 57 -7.62 35.77 -31.18
CA PRO A 57 -8.73 34.98 -31.70
C PRO A 57 -10.04 35.20 -30.93
N SER A 58 -11.10 34.51 -31.36
CA SER A 58 -12.42 34.56 -30.72
C SER A 58 -12.40 34.04 -29.27
N PRO A 59 -13.38 34.46 -28.42
CA PRO A 59 -13.44 34.07 -27.01
C PRO A 59 -13.31 32.57 -26.69
N PRO A 60 -13.92 31.63 -27.46
CA PRO A 60 -13.75 30.20 -27.21
C PRO A 60 -12.30 29.75 -27.31
N VAL A 61 -11.59 30.21 -28.35
CA VAL A 61 -10.17 29.84 -28.58
C VAL A 61 -9.29 30.38 -27.47
N VAL A 62 -9.53 31.61 -27.00
CA VAL A 62 -8.81 32.17 -25.84
C VAL A 62 -9.01 31.29 -24.61
N ARG A 63 -10.25 30.88 -24.32
CA ARG A 63 -10.56 29.98 -23.20
C ARG A 63 -9.87 28.63 -23.34
N ASP A 64 -9.83 28.05 -24.54
CA ASP A 64 -9.16 26.78 -24.80
C ASP A 64 -7.64 26.88 -24.59
N VAL A 65 -7.02 27.96 -25.07
CA VAL A 65 -5.59 28.21 -24.83
C VAL A 65 -5.28 28.34 -23.34
N LEU A 66 -6.08 29.10 -22.58
CA LEU A 66 -5.92 29.22 -21.13
C LEU A 66 -6.12 27.86 -20.42
N GLN A 67 -7.06 27.03 -20.89
CA GLN A 67 -7.27 25.69 -20.37
C GLN A 67 -6.08 24.76 -20.65
N ILE A 68 -5.50 24.83 -21.86
CA ILE A 68 -4.29 24.08 -22.22
C ILE A 68 -3.12 24.49 -21.33
N LEU A 69 -2.88 25.80 -21.15
CA LEU A 69 -1.85 26.30 -20.22
C LEU A 69 -2.09 25.81 -18.79
N THR A 70 -3.35 25.85 -18.33
CA THR A 70 -3.71 25.37 -17.00
C THR A 70 -3.48 23.86 -16.87
N ARG A 71 -3.67 23.10 -17.95
CA ARG A 71 -3.44 21.65 -17.98
C ARG A 71 -1.95 21.32 -17.94
N ILE A 72 -1.12 22.05 -18.68
CA ILE A 72 0.34 21.93 -18.65
C ILE A 72 0.87 22.27 -17.25
N ALA A 73 0.42 23.38 -16.66
CA ALA A 73 0.84 23.80 -15.32
C ALA A 73 0.42 22.81 -14.22
N ARG A 74 -0.69 22.09 -14.39
CA ARG A 74 -1.16 21.05 -13.44
C ARG A 74 -0.35 19.77 -13.48
N HIS A 75 0.46 19.55 -14.52
CA HIS A 75 1.17 18.30 -14.75
C HIS A 75 2.27 18.05 -13.71
N SER A 76 3.13 19.05 -13.49
CA SER A 76 4.23 18.98 -12.53
C SER A 76 4.75 20.39 -12.20
N SER A 77 5.50 20.54 -11.11
CA SER A 77 6.16 21.80 -10.77
C SER A 77 7.14 22.26 -11.85
N SER A 78 7.80 21.33 -12.54
CA SER A 78 8.67 21.65 -13.69
C SER A 78 7.89 22.27 -14.85
N SER A 79 6.77 21.65 -15.26
CA SER A 79 5.92 22.19 -16.32
C SER A 79 5.31 23.55 -15.95
N ALA A 80 4.92 23.75 -14.69
CA ALA A 80 4.43 25.03 -14.20
C ALA A 80 5.51 26.14 -14.28
N THR A 81 6.75 25.80 -13.93
CA THR A 81 7.90 26.72 -14.00
C THR A 81 8.18 27.13 -15.45
N GLN A 82 8.14 26.19 -16.40
CA GLN A 82 8.29 26.52 -17.83
C GLN A 82 7.19 27.44 -18.36
N VAL A 83 5.94 27.30 -17.89
CA VAL A 83 4.85 28.25 -18.25
C VAL A 83 5.15 29.65 -17.72
N LEU A 84 5.62 29.74 -16.47
CA LEU A 84 5.96 31.00 -15.82
C LEU A 84 7.17 31.71 -16.45
N ASP A 85 8.14 30.92 -16.92
CA ASP A 85 9.39 31.40 -17.53
C ASP A 85 9.27 31.65 -19.04
N CYS A 86 8.14 31.28 -19.66
CA CYS A 86 7.89 31.58 -21.06
C CYS A 86 7.84 33.11 -21.26
N PRO A 87 8.76 33.72 -22.04
CA PRO A 87 8.88 35.16 -22.14
C PRO A 87 7.58 35.82 -22.63
N ARG A 88 7.16 36.90 -21.96
CA ARG A 88 5.94 37.69 -22.22
C ARG A 88 4.59 36.95 -22.07
N LEU A 89 4.56 35.63 -21.90
CA LEU A 89 3.30 34.88 -21.82
C LEU A 89 2.45 35.35 -20.63
N MET A 90 3.04 35.37 -19.43
CA MET A 90 2.32 35.79 -18.23
C MET A 90 2.01 37.28 -18.22
N GLU A 91 2.87 38.12 -18.83
CA GLU A 91 2.59 39.54 -19.01
C GLU A 91 1.32 39.76 -19.85
N THR A 92 1.21 39.07 -20.99
CA THR A 92 0.00 39.10 -21.84
C THR A 92 -1.23 38.60 -21.08
N VAL A 93 -1.10 37.50 -20.32
CA VAL A 93 -2.23 36.98 -19.53
C VAL A 93 -2.70 37.98 -18.49
N MET A 94 -1.78 38.63 -17.78
CA MET A 94 -2.09 39.62 -16.76
C MET A 94 -2.67 40.91 -17.35
N SER A 95 -2.15 41.39 -18.48
CA SER A 95 -2.61 42.65 -19.09
C SER A 95 -3.95 42.52 -19.80
N GLU A 96 -4.17 41.43 -20.53
CA GLU A 96 -5.33 41.27 -21.40
C GLU A 96 -6.51 40.57 -20.71
N PHE A 97 -6.25 39.66 -19.77
CA PHE A 97 -7.29 38.79 -19.19
C PHE A 97 -7.43 38.91 -17.66
N LEU A 98 -6.60 39.73 -17.01
CA LEU A 98 -6.72 40.14 -15.60
C LEU A 98 -6.35 41.63 -15.40
N PRO A 99 -6.93 42.55 -16.20
CA PRO A 99 -6.59 43.97 -16.12
C PRO A 99 -7.00 44.57 -14.77
N ALA A 100 -6.30 45.62 -14.34
CA ALA A 100 -6.60 46.33 -13.09
C ALA A 100 -7.84 47.25 -13.20
N SER A 101 -8.29 47.56 -14.41
CA SER A 101 -9.51 48.31 -14.68
C SER A 101 -10.14 47.85 -15.99
N TRP A 102 -11.47 47.81 -16.03
CA TRP A 102 -12.23 47.39 -17.22
C TRP A 102 -13.50 48.22 -17.36
N LYS A 103 -14.04 48.27 -18.58
CA LYS A 103 -15.28 48.98 -18.90
C LYS A 103 -16.27 48.00 -19.52
N SER A 104 -17.51 47.99 -19.01
CA SER A 104 -18.58 47.16 -19.55
C SER A 104 -19.18 47.81 -20.79
N LEU A 105 -19.23 47.07 -21.90
CA LEU A 105 -19.71 47.62 -23.18
C LEU A 105 -20.91 46.85 -23.77
N SER A 106 -21.27 45.67 -23.26
CA SER A 106 -22.49 44.94 -23.64
C SER A 106 -22.67 43.63 -22.84
N LEU A 107 -23.89 43.08 -22.84
CA LEU A 107 -24.22 41.74 -22.29
C LEU A 107 -23.50 40.58 -23.00
N ASN A 108 -22.97 40.81 -24.22
CA ASN A 108 -22.17 39.87 -25.00
C ASN A 108 -21.05 40.65 -25.70
N PRO A 109 -19.88 40.82 -25.06
CA PRO A 109 -18.80 41.55 -25.68
C PRO A 109 -18.25 40.76 -26.88
N PRO A 110 -17.98 41.40 -28.03
CA PRO A 110 -17.43 40.73 -29.21
C PRO A 110 -16.01 40.18 -28.98
N SER A 111 -15.36 40.61 -27.88
CA SER A 111 -14.00 40.23 -27.49
C SER A 111 -13.91 40.09 -25.97
N VAL A 112 -13.09 39.14 -25.50
CA VAL A 112 -12.75 38.95 -24.08
C VAL A 112 -11.49 39.69 -23.65
N TYR A 113 -10.81 40.37 -24.60
CA TYR A 113 -9.61 41.15 -24.32
C TYR A 113 -9.95 42.42 -23.54
N GLY A 114 -9.15 42.71 -22.52
CA GLY A 114 -9.40 43.82 -21.60
C GLY A 114 -10.51 43.56 -20.58
N LEU A 115 -10.98 42.32 -20.47
CA LEU A 115 -11.95 41.88 -19.44
C LEU A 115 -11.31 40.82 -18.55
N PRO A 116 -11.61 40.84 -17.24
CA PRO A 116 -11.08 39.86 -16.32
C PRO A 116 -11.80 38.50 -16.52
N LEU A 117 -11.02 37.41 -16.66
CA LEU A 117 -11.53 36.06 -16.93
C LEU A 117 -11.27 35.07 -15.79
N ALA A 118 -12.28 34.29 -15.42
CA ALA A 118 -12.16 33.21 -14.44
C ALA A 118 -11.12 32.15 -14.85
N SER A 119 -11.00 31.84 -16.14
CA SER A 119 -10.02 30.89 -16.67
C SER A 119 -8.57 31.36 -16.50
N ALA A 120 -8.31 32.67 -16.61
CA ALA A 120 -6.99 33.26 -16.36
C ALA A 120 -6.66 33.25 -14.86
N MET A 121 -7.64 33.58 -14.00
CA MET A 121 -7.47 33.47 -12.55
C MET A 121 -7.20 32.02 -12.09
N LYS A 122 -7.87 31.06 -12.72
CA LYS A 122 -7.63 29.62 -12.49
C LYS A 122 -6.21 29.19 -12.90
N LEU A 123 -5.68 29.72 -14.00
CA LEU A 123 -4.28 29.48 -14.40
C LEU A 123 -3.32 29.98 -13.31
N LEU A 124 -3.51 31.21 -12.81
CA LEU A 124 -2.71 31.74 -11.70
C LEU A 124 -2.79 30.86 -10.45
N ARG A 125 -4.00 30.42 -10.07
CA ARG A 125 -4.18 29.51 -8.94
C ARG A 125 -3.39 28.22 -9.11
N VAL A 126 -3.48 27.60 -10.28
CA VAL A 126 -2.78 26.33 -10.56
C VAL A 126 -1.28 26.52 -10.54
N LEU A 127 -0.76 27.60 -11.14
CA LEU A 127 0.65 27.95 -11.06
C LEU A 127 1.07 28.16 -9.60
N ALA A 128 0.28 28.90 -8.81
CA ALA A 128 0.55 29.13 -7.39
C ALA A 128 0.62 27.83 -6.59
N SER A 129 -0.27 26.86 -6.86
CA SER A 129 -0.27 25.54 -6.18
C SER A 129 0.97 24.69 -6.46
N SER A 130 1.75 25.01 -7.52
CA SER A 130 2.95 24.25 -7.89
C SER A 130 4.11 24.39 -6.91
N GLY A 131 4.12 25.47 -6.13
CA GLY A 131 5.15 25.71 -5.13
C GLY A 131 5.09 27.11 -4.51
N ARG A 132 5.61 27.21 -3.29
CA ARG A 132 5.65 28.46 -2.51
C ARG A 132 6.36 29.62 -3.22
N HIS A 133 7.49 29.34 -3.88
CA HIS A 133 8.25 30.35 -4.61
C HIS A 133 7.50 30.86 -5.86
N THR A 134 6.84 29.95 -6.58
CA THR A 134 5.97 30.32 -7.71
C THR A 134 4.83 31.22 -7.25
N CYS A 135 4.17 30.88 -6.15
CA CYS A 135 3.13 31.72 -5.55
C CYS A 135 3.66 33.12 -5.19
N ALA A 136 4.81 33.20 -4.53
CA ALA A 136 5.43 34.47 -4.16
C ALA A 136 5.75 35.34 -5.39
N ARG A 137 6.29 34.73 -6.45
CA ARG A 137 6.58 35.42 -7.72
C ARG A 137 5.29 35.95 -8.36
N LEU A 138 4.22 35.15 -8.43
CA LEU A 138 2.93 35.61 -8.97
C LEU A 138 2.37 36.81 -8.18
N LEU A 139 2.41 36.74 -6.86
CA LEU A 139 1.85 37.77 -5.98
C LEU A 139 2.64 39.08 -6.02
N ASN A 140 3.98 39.00 -5.99
CA ASN A 140 4.85 40.16 -5.79
C ASN A 140 5.41 40.74 -7.11
N SER A 141 5.70 39.90 -8.11
CA SER A 141 6.33 40.36 -9.37
C SER A 141 5.34 40.53 -10.52
N LEU A 142 4.32 39.66 -10.61
CA LEU A 142 3.30 39.72 -11.66
C LEU A 142 2.04 40.48 -11.23
N GLY A 143 2.03 41.02 -10.01
CA GLY A 143 0.98 41.90 -9.50
C GLY A 143 -0.33 41.20 -9.13
N ALA A 144 -0.37 39.86 -9.02
CA ALA A 144 -1.60 39.13 -8.70
C ALA A 144 -2.27 39.59 -7.39
N ARG A 145 -1.48 40.09 -6.42
CA ARG A 145 -1.99 40.66 -5.16
C ARG A 145 -2.96 41.84 -5.39
N GLU A 146 -2.62 42.74 -6.30
CA GLU A 146 -3.46 43.92 -6.62
C GLU A 146 -4.77 43.49 -7.29
N ARG A 147 -4.73 42.44 -8.12
CA ARG A 147 -5.90 41.92 -8.84
C ARG A 147 -6.86 41.22 -7.87
N LEU A 148 -6.33 40.50 -6.89
CA LEU A 148 -7.12 39.96 -5.78
C LEU A 148 -7.83 41.08 -5.01
N SER A 149 -7.12 42.16 -4.67
CA SER A 149 -7.71 43.31 -3.96
C SER A 149 -8.84 43.94 -4.76
N CYS A 150 -8.61 44.22 -6.05
CA CYS A 150 -9.61 44.84 -6.94
C CYS A 150 -10.86 43.97 -7.13
N LEU A 151 -10.69 42.66 -7.34
CA LEU A 151 -11.82 41.75 -7.60
C LEU A 151 -12.64 41.44 -6.35
N LEU A 152 -12.05 41.51 -5.16
CA LEU A 152 -12.68 41.09 -3.91
C LEU A 152 -13.12 42.25 -3.01
N SER A 153 -12.79 43.50 -3.35
CA SER A 153 -13.21 44.68 -2.58
C SER A 153 -14.69 45.04 -2.76
N ALA A 154 -15.27 44.71 -3.92
CA ALA A 154 -16.63 45.05 -4.32
C ALA A 154 -17.52 43.79 -4.39
N ASP A 155 -18.85 43.99 -4.34
CA ASP A 155 -19.78 42.90 -4.49
C ASP A 155 -19.83 42.40 -5.95
N PRO A 156 -20.08 41.11 -6.24
CA PRO A 156 -20.04 40.59 -7.60
C PRO A 156 -20.96 41.31 -8.59
N SER A 157 -22.09 41.84 -8.12
CA SER A 157 -23.02 42.65 -8.93
C SER A 157 -22.43 43.99 -9.37
N GLU A 158 -21.41 44.49 -8.68
CA GLU A 158 -20.78 45.79 -8.93
C GLU A 158 -19.60 45.69 -9.90
N LEU A 159 -19.14 44.47 -10.22
CA LEU A 159 -17.97 44.25 -11.07
C LEU A 159 -18.20 44.60 -12.55
N LEU A 160 -19.39 45.07 -12.95
CA LEU A 160 -19.71 45.42 -14.35
C LEU A 160 -19.48 44.24 -15.34
N LEU A 161 -19.58 43.01 -14.87
CA LEU A 161 -19.46 41.76 -15.63
C LEU A 161 -20.82 41.07 -15.73
N GLU A 162 -20.91 40.09 -16.61
CA GLU A 162 -22.04 39.15 -16.61
C GLU A 162 -22.09 38.41 -15.24
N PRO A 163 -23.27 38.23 -14.62
CA PRO A 163 -23.38 37.68 -13.27
C PRO A 163 -22.68 36.33 -13.06
N SER A 164 -22.76 35.41 -14.02
CA SER A 164 -22.10 34.10 -13.93
C SER A 164 -20.57 34.20 -14.00
N GLU A 165 -20.03 35.10 -14.84
CA GLU A 165 -18.59 35.38 -14.92
C GLU A 165 -18.11 36.11 -13.66
N ALA A 166 -18.86 37.09 -13.13
CA ALA A 166 -18.55 37.79 -11.89
C ALA A 166 -18.44 36.84 -10.69
N LEU A 167 -19.39 35.90 -10.56
CA LEU A 167 -19.32 34.86 -9.54
C LEU A 167 -18.17 33.88 -9.78
N SER A 168 -17.91 33.49 -11.03
CA SER A 168 -16.84 32.55 -11.38
C SER A 168 -15.45 33.13 -11.10
N ILE A 169 -15.20 34.37 -11.47
CA ILE A 169 -13.90 35.00 -11.26
C ILE A 169 -13.63 35.31 -9.79
N THR A 170 -14.63 35.79 -9.05
CA THR A 170 -14.48 36.01 -7.60
C THR A 170 -14.29 34.69 -6.85
N THR A 171 -14.91 33.61 -7.31
CA THR A 171 -14.67 32.25 -6.80
C THR A 171 -13.21 31.83 -7.02
N GLU A 172 -12.68 31.95 -8.24
CA GLU A 172 -11.27 31.59 -8.51
C GLU A 172 -10.29 32.54 -7.81
N ALA A 173 -10.65 33.81 -7.59
CA ALA A 173 -9.86 34.76 -6.80
C ALA A 173 -9.78 34.32 -5.32
N TYR A 174 -10.90 33.93 -4.70
CA TYR A 174 -10.88 33.34 -3.36
C TYR A 174 -10.06 32.05 -3.31
N ARG A 175 -10.15 31.19 -4.33
CA ARG A 175 -9.35 29.95 -4.38
C ARG A 175 -7.84 30.23 -4.56
N LEU A 176 -7.45 31.21 -5.38
CA LEU A 176 -6.05 31.64 -5.49
C LEU A 176 -5.56 32.19 -4.14
N TRP A 177 -6.38 33.01 -3.49
CA TRP A 177 -6.02 33.59 -2.20
C TRP A 177 -5.94 32.51 -1.11
N ALA A 178 -6.82 31.52 -1.11
CA ALA A 178 -6.75 30.37 -0.23
C ALA A 178 -5.42 29.60 -0.39
N VAL A 179 -4.97 29.37 -1.63
CA VAL A 179 -3.65 28.76 -1.93
C VAL A 179 -2.51 29.64 -1.41
N ALA A 180 -2.58 30.97 -1.60
CA ALA A 180 -1.57 31.87 -1.07
C ALA A 180 -1.52 31.83 0.47
N ALA A 181 -2.67 31.89 1.14
CA ALA A 181 -2.79 31.77 2.58
C ALA A 181 -2.30 30.40 3.07
N ALA A 182 -2.48 29.33 2.31
CA ALA A 182 -1.99 28.00 2.62
C ALA A 182 -0.44 27.88 2.59
N TYR A 183 0.26 28.87 2.04
CA TYR A 183 1.72 29.05 2.16
C TYR A 183 2.14 30.10 3.20
N GLY A 184 1.18 30.67 3.94
CA GLY A 184 1.38 31.84 4.80
C GLY A 184 1.67 33.14 4.03
N GLN A 185 1.26 33.22 2.76
CA GLN A 185 1.47 34.39 1.89
C GLN A 185 0.17 35.18 1.69
N ALA A 186 0.31 36.44 1.26
CA ALA A 186 -0.82 37.37 1.03
C ALA A 186 -1.76 37.55 2.25
N CYS A 187 -1.29 37.26 3.46
CA CYS A 187 -2.12 37.36 4.66
C CYS A 187 -2.42 38.81 5.05
N ARG A 188 -1.59 39.79 4.66
CA ARG A 188 -1.89 41.22 4.89
C ARG A 188 -3.20 41.65 4.21
N LEU A 189 -3.51 41.09 3.03
CA LEU A 189 -4.78 41.34 2.34
C LEU A 189 -6.00 40.98 3.20
N TYR A 190 -5.86 40.06 4.16
CA TYR A 190 -6.98 39.66 5.02
C TYR A 190 -7.37 40.80 5.94
N ILE A 191 -6.38 41.52 6.45
CA ILE A 191 -6.59 42.71 7.28
C ILE A 191 -7.22 43.82 6.43
N ASP A 192 -6.67 44.03 5.23
CA ASP A 192 -7.13 45.10 4.33
C ASP A 192 -8.57 44.87 3.83
N LEU A 193 -8.94 43.61 3.53
CA LEU A 193 -10.26 43.25 2.98
C LEU A 193 -11.24 42.72 4.04
N TYR A 194 -10.90 42.75 5.33
CA TYR A 194 -11.76 42.24 6.40
C TYR A 194 -13.20 42.77 6.34
N PRO A 195 -13.46 44.08 6.11
CA PRO A 195 -14.83 44.58 5.99
C PRO A 195 -15.64 43.96 4.85
N ALA A 196 -15.02 43.70 3.70
CA ALA A 196 -15.67 43.08 2.55
C ALA A 196 -15.98 41.59 2.82
N LEU A 197 -15.06 40.89 3.51
CA LEU A 197 -15.26 39.50 3.95
C LEU A 197 -16.44 39.39 4.92
N VAL A 198 -16.51 40.27 5.93
CA VAL A 198 -17.60 40.29 6.92
C VAL A 198 -18.94 40.60 6.26
N ARG A 199 -18.99 41.57 5.33
CA ARG A 199 -20.22 41.86 4.56
C ARG A 199 -20.69 40.64 3.79
N THR A 200 -19.77 39.95 3.11
CA THR A 200 -20.08 38.71 2.40
C THR A 200 -20.63 37.66 3.37
N LEU A 201 -20.00 37.46 4.54
CA LEU A 201 -20.45 36.50 5.55
C LEU A 201 -21.86 36.83 6.08
N GLN A 202 -22.18 38.10 6.33
CA GLN A 202 -23.50 38.52 6.83
C GLN A 202 -24.62 38.27 5.80
N SER A 203 -24.31 38.32 4.51
CA SER A 203 -25.30 38.16 3.42
C SER A 203 -25.66 36.71 3.07
N ILE A 204 -24.97 35.71 3.64
CA ILE A 204 -25.02 34.30 3.20
C ILE A 204 -26.43 33.71 3.16
N HIS A 205 -27.20 33.86 4.24
CA HIS A 205 -28.54 33.26 4.32
C HIS A 205 -29.51 33.88 3.29
N SER A 206 -29.38 35.18 3.03
CA SER A 206 -30.15 35.86 1.98
C SER A 206 -29.78 35.36 0.58
N LEU A 207 -28.50 35.09 0.32
CA LEU A 207 -28.02 34.62 -0.98
C LEU A 207 -28.53 33.20 -1.27
N LEU A 208 -28.48 32.32 -0.26
CA LEU A 208 -28.84 30.90 -0.39
C LEU A 208 -30.35 30.64 -0.40
N SER A 209 -31.16 31.61 0.03
CA SER A 209 -32.64 31.52 -0.03
C SER A 209 -33.19 31.77 -1.45
N SER A 210 -32.35 32.18 -2.40
CA SER A 210 -32.74 32.45 -3.78
C SER A 210 -32.69 31.18 -4.64
N SER A 211 -33.86 30.66 -5.04
CA SER A 211 -33.98 29.53 -5.97
C SER A 211 -33.69 29.99 -7.42
N GLY A 212 -32.42 30.22 -7.75
CA GLY A 212 -31.98 30.69 -9.06
C GLY A 212 -30.93 29.81 -9.74
N PRO A 213 -30.72 29.93 -11.07
CA PRO A 213 -29.71 29.16 -11.80
C PRO A 213 -28.26 29.45 -11.34
N LEU A 214 -28.06 30.56 -10.63
CA LEU A 214 -26.77 30.99 -10.09
C LEU A 214 -26.44 30.38 -8.72
N LEU A 215 -27.38 29.67 -8.06
CA LEU A 215 -27.21 29.13 -6.71
C LEU A 215 -25.97 28.24 -6.60
N SER A 216 -25.73 27.37 -7.60
CA SER A 216 -24.54 26.53 -7.64
C SER A 216 -23.26 27.36 -7.62
N LEU A 217 -23.17 28.43 -8.42
CA LEU A 217 -22.00 29.31 -8.44
C LEU A 217 -21.80 30.05 -7.11
N GLN A 218 -22.88 30.47 -6.45
CA GLN A 218 -22.83 31.08 -5.13
C GLN A 218 -22.32 30.11 -4.05
N ILE A 219 -22.76 28.85 -4.07
CA ILE A 219 -22.26 27.80 -3.18
C ILE A 219 -20.76 27.61 -3.38
N HIS A 220 -20.29 27.52 -4.64
CA HIS A 220 -18.85 27.40 -4.94
C HIS A 220 -18.03 28.61 -4.44
N ARG A 221 -18.58 29.82 -4.57
CA ARG A 221 -17.95 31.05 -4.05
C ARG A 221 -17.84 31.00 -2.53
N LEU A 222 -18.90 30.58 -1.85
CA LEU A 222 -18.92 30.45 -0.39
C LEU A 222 -17.94 29.38 0.10
N LEU A 223 -17.88 28.22 -0.55
CA LEU A 223 -16.89 27.18 -0.25
C LEU A 223 -15.46 27.70 -0.39
N ALA A 224 -15.18 28.49 -1.43
CA ALA A 224 -13.88 29.12 -1.62
C ALA A 224 -13.56 30.14 -0.52
N LEU A 225 -14.54 30.93 -0.09
CA LEU A 225 -14.40 31.85 1.04
C LEU A 225 -14.11 31.11 2.35
N VAL A 226 -14.88 30.07 2.68
CA VAL A 226 -14.65 29.28 3.92
C VAL A 226 -13.29 28.57 3.88
N SER A 227 -12.86 28.07 2.72
CA SER A 227 -11.52 27.52 2.52
C SER A 227 -10.43 28.57 2.77
N LEU A 228 -10.58 29.79 2.25
CA LEU A 228 -9.68 30.90 2.56
C LEU A 228 -9.62 31.17 4.07
N LEU A 229 -10.77 31.32 4.73
CA LEU A 229 -10.82 31.59 6.18
C LEU A 229 -10.16 30.46 6.98
N THR A 230 -10.33 29.22 6.57
CA THR A 230 -9.67 28.05 7.17
C THR A 230 -8.15 28.17 7.07
N HIS A 231 -7.59 28.48 5.88
CA HIS A 231 -6.15 28.65 5.72
C HIS A 231 -5.60 29.90 6.41
N VAL A 232 -6.35 30.99 6.47
CA VAL A 232 -5.97 32.19 7.24
C VAL A 232 -5.91 31.85 8.73
N THR A 233 -6.88 31.11 9.28
CA THR A 233 -6.88 30.67 10.69
C THR A 233 -5.69 29.75 11.00
N HIS A 234 -5.40 28.76 10.14
CA HIS A 234 -4.20 27.92 10.27
C HIS A 234 -2.91 28.75 10.32
N THR A 235 -2.79 29.71 9.40
CA THR A 235 -1.61 30.58 9.31
C THR A 235 -1.48 31.47 10.54
N ALA A 236 -2.58 32.07 10.98
CA ALA A 236 -2.63 32.92 12.16
C ALA A 236 -2.22 32.17 13.43
N GLY A 237 -2.61 30.90 13.53
CA GLY A 237 -2.23 30.02 14.65
C GLY A 237 -0.73 29.72 14.73
N CYS A 238 -0.01 29.81 13.61
CA CYS A 238 1.45 29.60 13.55
C CYS A 238 2.26 30.86 13.93
N HIS A 239 1.63 32.03 14.07
CA HIS A 239 2.32 33.30 14.29
C HIS A 239 3.20 33.30 15.54
N GLN A 240 2.64 32.89 16.68
CA GLN A 240 3.35 32.90 17.97
C GLN A 240 4.53 31.93 17.98
N GLU A 241 4.34 30.74 17.42
CA GLU A 241 5.39 29.72 17.32
C GLU A 241 6.56 30.19 16.46
N LEU A 242 6.28 30.77 15.30
CA LEU A 242 7.32 31.30 14.41
C LEU A 242 8.03 32.51 15.03
N GLN A 243 7.29 33.38 15.71
CA GLN A 243 7.88 34.52 16.43
C GLN A 243 8.84 34.04 17.53
N ALA A 244 8.46 33.03 18.31
CA ALA A 244 9.33 32.43 19.33
C ALA A 244 10.53 31.72 18.70
N GLY A 245 10.31 30.94 17.64
CA GLY A 245 11.35 30.22 16.91
C GLY A 245 12.40 31.15 16.32
N MET A 246 12.01 32.30 15.74
CA MET A 246 12.94 33.30 15.23
C MET A 246 13.83 33.94 16.31
N ILE A 247 13.32 34.10 17.54
CA ILE A 247 14.09 34.64 18.65
C ILE A 247 15.13 33.62 19.12
N CYS A 248 14.81 32.32 19.05
CA CYS A 248 15.67 31.23 19.48
C CYS A 248 16.65 30.73 18.40
N ALA A 249 16.32 30.88 17.12
CA ALA A 249 17.10 30.33 16.01
C ALA A 249 18.41 31.11 15.82
N GLN A 250 19.52 30.55 16.31
CA GLN A 250 20.88 31.04 16.08
C GLN A 250 21.39 30.70 14.66
N GLY A 251 20.62 31.02 13.62
CA GLY A 251 21.02 30.83 12.22
C GLY A 251 20.38 29.66 11.46
N GLU A 252 19.37 28.98 11.99
CA GLU A 252 18.55 28.02 11.22
C GLU A 252 17.47 28.73 10.37
N GLU A 253 17.15 28.17 9.20
CA GLU A 253 16.12 28.69 8.28
C GLU A 253 14.70 28.50 8.84
N CYS A 254 14.24 29.41 9.69
CA CYS A 254 12.85 29.49 10.14
C CYS A 254 12.05 30.48 9.26
N PRO A 255 10.85 30.14 8.74
CA PRO A 255 10.06 31.09 7.97
C PRO A 255 9.62 32.27 8.85
N PRO A 256 9.54 33.50 8.30
CA PRO A 256 9.13 34.67 9.07
C PRO A 256 7.68 34.54 9.56
N PRO A 257 7.30 35.23 10.65
CA PRO A 257 5.97 35.12 11.21
C PRO A 257 4.99 35.82 10.26
N PRO A 258 3.85 35.19 9.93
CA PRO A 258 2.87 35.81 9.05
C PRO A 258 2.32 37.10 9.67
N PRO A 259 1.92 38.10 8.87
CA PRO A 259 1.41 39.38 9.40
C PRO A 259 0.06 39.24 10.13
N VAL A 260 -0.68 38.16 9.89
CA VAL A 260 -1.94 37.87 10.60
C VAL A 260 -1.61 37.06 11.85
N SER A 261 -2.04 37.57 13.00
CA SER A 261 -1.97 36.90 14.31
C SER A 261 -3.32 36.32 14.73
N TRP A 262 -3.31 35.43 15.73
CA TRP A 262 -4.53 34.78 16.28
C TRP A 262 -5.66 35.77 16.61
N GLY A 263 -5.33 36.92 17.20
CA GLY A 263 -6.32 37.94 17.57
C GLY A 263 -7.16 38.49 16.41
N HIS A 264 -6.67 38.39 15.17
CA HIS A 264 -7.41 38.84 13.98
C HIS A 264 -8.46 37.82 13.49
N VAL A 265 -8.39 36.57 13.94
CA VAL A 265 -9.27 35.48 13.46
C VAL A 265 -10.21 34.94 14.55
N THR A 266 -9.98 35.26 15.83
CA THR A 266 -10.79 34.74 16.94
C THR A 266 -12.28 35.06 16.81
N GLY A 267 -12.63 36.24 16.32
CA GLY A 267 -14.03 36.69 16.17
C GLY A 267 -14.83 35.93 15.10
N LEU A 268 -14.18 35.20 14.19
CA LEU A 268 -14.86 34.50 13.09
C LEU A 268 -15.65 33.28 13.56
N GLN A 269 -15.25 32.65 14.66
CA GLN A 269 -15.82 31.38 15.12
C GLN A 269 -17.32 31.49 15.40
N ALA A 270 -17.77 32.54 16.09
CA ALA A 270 -19.17 32.68 16.49
C ALA A 270 -20.09 32.81 15.26
N THR A 271 -19.70 33.61 14.27
CA THR A 271 -20.45 33.81 13.03
C THR A 271 -20.55 32.51 12.23
N LEU A 272 -19.43 31.81 12.04
CA LEU A 272 -19.41 30.59 11.24
C LEU A 272 -20.12 29.42 11.95
N LEU A 273 -20.05 29.34 13.27
CA LEU A 273 -20.85 28.41 14.07
C LEU A 273 -22.36 28.68 13.94
N GLY A 274 -22.75 29.96 13.95
CA GLY A 274 -24.13 30.38 13.71
C GLY A 274 -24.64 29.95 12.34
N HIS A 275 -23.82 30.13 11.29
CA HIS A 275 -24.14 29.66 9.94
C HIS A 275 -24.32 28.13 9.88
N LEU A 276 -23.40 27.37 10.50
CA LEU A 276 -23.51 25.92 10.57
C LEU A 276 -24.82 25.47 11.23
N LYS A 277 -25.21 26.09 12.35
CA LYS A 277 -26.51 25.84 13.00
C LYS A 277 -27.68 26.14 12.05
N GLY A 278 -27.61 27.21 11.27
CA GLY A 278 -28.58 27.54 10.23
C GLY A 278 -28.69 26.46 9.16
N PHE A 279 -27.55 25.99 8.65
CA PHE A 279 -27.54 24.93 7.62
C PHE A 279 -28.07 23.60 8.13
N ILE A 280 -27.77 23.22 9.37
CA ILE A 280 -28.33 22.00 9.98
C ILE A 280 -29.86 22.09 10.05
N LYS A 281 -30.42 23.24 10.46
CA LYS A 281 -31.87 23.46 10.48
C LYS A 281 -32.50 23.41 9.09
N SER A 282 -31.81 23.90 8.08
CA SER A 282 -32.30 23.86 6.69
C SER A 282 -32.27 22.47 6.03
N LEU A 283 -31.71 21.44 6.68
CA LEU A 283 -31.72 20.07 6.15
C LEU A 283 -33.13 19.48 6.07
N ASP A 284 -34.08 20.01 6.84
CA ASP A 284 -35.48 19.64 6.79
C ASP A 284 -36.21 20.20 5.56
N ASP A 285 -35.67 21.26 4.93
CA ASP A 285 -36.21 21.84 3.70
C ASP A 285 -35.64 21.13 2.46
N PRO A 286 -36.46 20.42 1.66
CA PRO A 286 -35.99 19.71 0.49
C PRO A 286 -35.37 20.61 -0.58
N ALA A 287 -35.74 21.89 -0.65
CA ALA A 287 -35.18 22.83 -1.62
C ALA A 287 -33.75 23.29 -1.25
N GLN A 288 -33.43 23.35 0.04
CA GLN A 288 -32.13 23.81 0.55
C GLN A 288 -31.20 22.66 0.94
N LYS A 289 -31.74 21.46 1.14
CA LYS A 289 -31.02 20.25 1.57
C LYS A 289 -29.68 20.04 0.86
N ASP A 290 -29.67 19.99 -0.46
CA ASP A 290 -28.44 19.67 -1.22
C ASP A 290 -27.38 20.77 -1.12
N GLY A 291 -27.81 22.03 -1.07
CA GLY A 291 -26.92 23.18 -0.85
C GLY A 291 -26.30 23.16 0.55
N SER A 292 -27.11 22.87 1.56
CA SER A 292 -26.66 22.76 2.95
C SER A 292 -25.72 21.57 3.16
N LEU A 293 -26.02 20.42 2.55
CA LEU A 293 -25.12 19.26 2.55
C LEU A 293 -23.77 19.54 1.88
N ALA A 294 -23.74 20.38 0.84
CA ALA A 294 -22.50 20.81 0.20
C ALA A 294 -21.66 21.71 1.12
N LEU A 295 -22.30 22.55 1.95
CA LEU A 295 -21.64 23.56 2.78
C LEU A 295 -21.19 23.04 4.14
N ILE A 296 -22.02 22.25 4.84
CA ILE A 296 -21.73 21.74 6.20
C ILE A 296 -20.30 21.19 6.35
N PRO A 297 -19.78 20.33 5.44
CA PRO A 297 -18.41 19.80 5.55
C PRO A 297 -17.33 20.87 5.67
N ALA A 298 -17.42 21.95 4.89
CA ALA A 298 -16.42 23.02 4.90
C ALA A 298 -16.43 23.79 6.24
N TYR A 299 -17.60 23.98 6.84
CA TYR A 299 -17.73 24.61 8.15
C TYR A 299 -17.20 23.71 9.28
N LEU A 300 -17.41 22.39 9.19
CA LEU A 300 -16.82 21.43 10.13
C LEU A 300 -15.29 21.47 10.07
N VAL A 301 -14.72 21.52 8.86
CA VAL A 301 -13.25 21.65 8.66
C VAL A 301 -12.74 22.99 9.20
N TYR A 302 -13.47 24.09 8.99
CA TYR A 302 -13.11 25.37 9.59
C TYR A 302 -13.10 25.31 11.13
N LEU A 303 -14.14 24.75 11.76
CA LEU A 303 -14.21 24.61 13.21
C LEU A 303 -13.08 23.71 13.73
N GLN A 304 -12.74 22.66 12.98
CA GLN A 304 -11.61 21.82 13.31
C GLN A 304 -10.30 22.62 13.32
N ALA A 305 -10.04 23.39 12.25
CA ALA A 305 -8.87 24.25 12.15
C ALA A 305 -8.80 25.26 13.31
N TYR A 306 -9.93 25.87 13.65
CA TYR A 306 -10.04 26.82 14.75
C TYR A 306 -9.67 26.18 16.11
N TYR A 307 -10.34 25.09 16.51
CA TYR A 307 -10.08 24.47 17.81
C TYR A 307 -8.70 23.82 17.88
N HIS A 308 -8.20 23.27 16.77
CA HIS A 308 -6.85 22.72 16.70
C HIS A 308 -5.81 23.81 16.98
N GLN A 309 -5.91 24.97 16.32
CA GLN A 309 -4.99 26.08 16.55
C GLN A 309 -5.17 26.75 17.91
N LEU A 310 -6.42 26.91 18.39
CA LEU A 310 -6.75 27.50 19.69
C LEU A 310 -6.01 26.81 20.84
N SER A 311 -5.98 25.47 20.82
CA SER A 311 -5.32 24.64 21.85
C SER A 311 -3.81 24.90 21.98
N ARG A 312 -3.20 25.56 21.00
CA ARG A 312 -1.77 25.88 20.92
C ARG A 312 -1.46 27.34 21.23
N GLN A 313 -2.47 28.18 21.46
CA GLN A 313 -2.28 29.61 21.69
C GLN A 313 -2.08 29.92 23.17
N ASN A 314 -1.33 30.97 23.47
CA ASN A 314 -1.16 31.45 24.86
C ASN A 314 -2.47 31.92 25.51
N CYS A 315 -3.47 32.32 24.71
CA CYS A 315 -4.79 32.70 25.20
C CYS A 315 -5.72 31.51 25.45
N PHE A 316 -5.22 30.27 25.30
CA PHE A 316 -6.01 29.06 25.54
C PHE A 316 -6.44 29.01 27.01
N LYS A 317 -7.76 28.94 27.23
CA LYS A 317 -8.36 28.80 28.55
C LYS A 317 -9.05 27.45 28.64
N PRO A 318 -8.40 26.44 29.25
CA PRO A 318 -8.90 25.06 29.21
C PRO A 318 -10.35 24.93 29.67
N VAL A 319 -10.71 25.50 30.82
CA VAL A 319 -12.06 25.35 31.41
C VAL A 319 -13.16 25.95 30.52
N GLU A 320 -12.95 27.17 30.01
CA GLU A 320 -13.90 27.84 29.11
C GLU A 320 -14.03 27.04 27.80
N THR A 321 -12.92 26.58 27.23
CA THR A 321 -12.96 25.77 25.99
C THR A 321 -13.65 24.41 26.21
N LEU A 322 -13.49 23.75 27.36
CA LEU A 322 -14.23 22.52 27.63
C LEU A 322 -15.75 22.75 27.61
N GLN A 323 -16.23 23.83 28.25
CA GLN A 323 -17.65 24.20 28.23
C GLN A 323 -18.15 24.55 26.82
N GLU A 324 -17.35 25.29 26.04
CA GLU A 324 -17.66 25.56 24.63
C GLU A 324 -17.76 24.29 23.80
N LEU A 325 -16.88 23.32 24.02
CA LEU A 325 -16.90 22.03 23.31
C LEU A 325 -18.08 21.15 23.75
N GLU A 326 -18.49 21.20 25.01
CA GLU A 326 -19.72 20.56 25.48
C GLU A 326 -20.96 21.12 24.78
N LEU A 327 -21.05 22.46 24.66
CA LEU A 327 -22.12 23.15 23.94
C LEU A 327 -22.09 22.85 22.44
N LEU A 328 -20.91 22.88 21.80
CA LEU A 328 -20.76 22.49 20.40
C LEU A 328 -21.25 21.05 20.19
N THR A 329 -20.95 20.16 21.12
CA THR A 329 -21.35 18.75 21.03
C THR A 329 -22.87 18.60 21.18
N SER A 330 -23.48 19.22 22.19
CA SER A 330 -24.92 19.10 22.45
C SER A 330 -25.78 19.84 21.43
N GLU A 331 -25.36 21.02 20.97
CA GLU A 331 -26.17 21.89 20.12
C GLU A 331 -25.93 21.69 18.62
N VAL A 332 -24.81 21.07 18.22
CA VAL A 332 -24.43 20.95 16.79
C VAL A 332 -24.08 19.52 16.40
N LEU A 333 -23.09 18.90 17.06
CA LEU A 333 -22.56 17.61 16.60
C LEU A 333 -23.55 16.46 16.80
N LEU A 334 -24.15 16.35 17.98
CA LEU A 334 -25.16 15.32 18.25
C LEU A 334 -26.41 15.50 17.39
N PRO A 335 -27.02 16.70 17.28
CA PRO A 335 -28.13 16.93 16.37
C PRO A 335 -27.81 16.56 14.93
N LEU A 336 -26.64 16.96 14.41
CA LEU A 336 -26.22 16.61 13.05
C LEU A 336 -26.10 15.09 12.86
N MET A 337 -25.46 14.38 13.80
CA MET A 337 -25.27 12.94 13.71
C MET A 337 -26.58 12.16 13.83
N SER A 338 -27.54 12.66 14.62
CA SER A 338 -28.87 12.08 14.77
C SER A 338 -29.84 12.42 13.62
N HIS A 339 -29.45 13.31 12.72
CA HIS A 339 -30.32 13.79 11.66
C HIS A 339 -30.58 12.69 10.62
N TRP A 340 -31.84 12.50 10.22
CA TRP A 340 -32.25 11.41 9.31
C TRP A 340 -31.52 11.46 7.96
N VAL A 341 -31.24 12.66 7.43
CA VAL A 341 -30.45 12.85 6.20
C VAL A 341 -29.03 12.28 6.36
N VAL A 342 -28.40 12.48 7.50
CA VAL A 342 -27.05 11.97 7.78
C VAL A 342 -27.07 10.46 7.93
N HIS A 343 -28.08 9.90 8.60
CA HIS A 343 -28.29 8.46 8.64
C HIS A 343 -28.52 7.85 7.24
N ASP A 344 -29.27 8.52 6.36
CA ASP A 344 -29.47 8.09 4.97
C ASP A 344 -28.16 8.13 4.15
N LEU A 345 -27.32 9.16 4.36
CA LEU A 345 -25.99 9.24 3.77
C LEU A 345 -25.08 8.11 4.25
N ILE A 346 -25.07 7.82 5.56
CA ILE A 346 -24.26 6.73 6.14
C ILE A 346 -24.67 5.38 5.54
N LYS A 347 -25.96 5.14 5.27
CA LYS A 347 -26.43 3.92 4.55
C LYS A 347 -25.86 3.81 3.13
N LYS A 348 -25.50 4.93 2.50
CA LYS A 348 -24.90 4.99 1.16
C LYS A 348 -23.37 4.85 1.15
N LEU A 349 -22.73 4.57 2.30
CA LEU A 349 -21.26 4.38 2.40
C LEU A 349 -20.75 3.29 1.44
N ARG A 350 -21.24 2.06 1.61
CA ARG A 350 -20.81 0.93 0.78
C ARG A 350 -21.11 1.12 -0.72
N PRO A 351 -22.31 1.59 -1.14
CA PRO A 351 -22.59 1.91 -2.55
C PRO A 351 -21.71 3.01 -3.15
N SER A 352 -21.25 3.97 -2.33
CA SER A 352 -20.45 5.12 -2.79
C SER A 352 -18.93 4.89 -2.70
N SER A 353 -18.52 3.77 -2.12
CA SER A 353 -17.12 3.39 -1.88
C SER A 353 -16.42 2.99 -3.19
N VAL A 354 -15.21 3.52 -3.42
CA VAL A 354 -14.35 3.09 -4.53
C VAL A 354 -13.57 1.83 -4.15
N VAL A 355 -13.20 1.69 -2.88
CA VAL A 355 -12.55 0.48 -2.34
C VAL A 355 -13.45 -0.75 -2.49
N CYS A 356 -14.73 -0.65 -2.13
CA CYS A 356 -15.66 -1.78 -2.15
C CYS A 356 -16.23 -2.07 -3.55
N ASN A 357 -16.30 -1.08 -4.44
CA ASN A 357 -16.92 -1.23 -5.77
C ASN A 357 -15.85 -1.20 -6.87
N ILE A 358 -15.22 -2.35 -7.12
CA ILE A 358 -14.09 -2.50 -8.07
C ILE A 358 -14.52 -2.31 -9.54
N GLN A 359 -15.83 -2.30 -9.85
CA GLN A 359 -16.37 -2.26 -11.21
C GLN A 359 -15.68 -1.20 -12.09
N SER A 360 -14.89 -1.70 -13.04
CA SER A 360 -14.28 -0.92 -14.11
C SER A 360 -15.37 -0.50 -15.09
N SER A 361 -15.73 0.78 -15.10
CA SER A 361 -16.21 1.35 -16.36
C SER A 361 -15.06 1.19 -17.36
N PRO A 362 -15.26 0.57 -18.54
CA PRO A 362 -14.20 0.51 -19.54
C PRO A 362 -13.75 1.94 -19.86
N PRO A 363 -12.45 2.17 -20.13
CA PRO A 363 -12.00 3.44 -20.68
C PRO A 363 -12.84 3.75 -21.91
N GLY A 364 -13.61 4.82 -21.86
CA GLY A 364 -14.35 5.34 -23.01
C GLY A 364 -13.39 5.62 -24.17
N PRO A 365 -13.90 5.63 -25.41
CA PRO A 365 -13.08 5.71 -26.62
C PRO A 365 -12.12 6.92 -26.68
N ASP A 366 -12.39 7.98 -25.89
CA ASP A 366 -11.60 9.22 -25.86
C ASP A 366 -10.49 9.27 -24.78
N THR A 367 -10.25 8.18 -24.05
CA THR A 367 -9.21 8.17 -22.99
C THR A 367 -7.85 7.74 -23.52
N THR A 368 -6.98 8.72 -23.77
CA THR A 368 -5.58 8.49 -24.14
C THR A 368 -4.74 8.13 -22.90
N PRO A 369 -4.02 6.98 -22.87
CA PRO A 369 -3.28 6.53 -21.70
C PRO A 369 -2.13 7.47 -21.29
N ASN A 370 -1.58 8.23 -22.23
CA ASN A 370 -0.40 9.08 -22.04
C ASN A 370 -0.74 10.53 -21.62
N LEU A 371 -2.03 10.85 -21.47
CA LEU A 371 -2.47 12.11 -20.90
C LEU A 371 -2.95 11.85 -19.47
N PRO A 372 -2.31 12.43 -18.44
CA PRO A 372 -2.71 12.23 -17.06
C PRO A 372 -4.05 12.92 -16.78
N GLY A 373 -5.15 12.28 -17.14
CA GLY A 373 -6.51 12.67 -16.77
C GLY A 373 -7.00 11.87 -15.59
N LEU A 374 -8.08 12.31 -14.98
CA LEU A 374 -8.82 11.45 -14.04
C LEU A 374 -9.40 10.20 -14.75
N ALA A 375 -9.32 10.10 -16.10
CA ALA A 375 -9.80 8.98 -16.91
C ALA A 375 -11.14 8.43 -16.43
N CYS A 376 -12.11 9.32 -16.21
CA CYS A 376 -13.45 9.01 -15.73
C CYS A 376 -14.53 9.26 -16.82
N PRO A 377 -14.55 8.52 -17.93
CA PRO A 377 -15.73 8.49 -18.79
C PRO A 377 -16.89 7.85 -18.00
N GLY A 378 -18.02 8.56 -17.87
CA GLY A 378 -19.23 8.06 -17.19
C GLY A 378 -19.50 8.60 -15.77
N TRP A 379 -18.70 9.53 -15.24
CA TRP A 379 -18.99 10.19 -13.95
C TRP A 379 -20.17 11.19 -13.99
N ARG A 380 -20.69 11.53 -15.17
CA ARG A 380 -21.98 12.25 -15.25
C ARG A 380 -23.15 11.40 -14.73
N ASP A 381 -23.01 10.07 -14.76
CA ASP A 381 -24.11 9.13 -14.52
C ASP A 381 -24.01 8.38 -13.17
N ARG A 382 -22.93 8.58 -12.39
CA ARG A 382 -22.79 8.05 -11.01
C ARG A 382 -22.40 9.17 -10.05
N PRO A 383 -23.05 9.33 -8.88
CA PRO A 383 -22.64 10.31 -7.89
C PRO A 383 -21.26 9.93 -7.34
N GLY A 384 -20.23 10.64 -7.77
CA GLY A 384 -18.86 10.42 -7.29
C GLY A 384 -18.69 10.70 -5.80
N LEU A 385 -17.55 10.27 -5.23
CA LEU A 385 -17.13 10.50 -3.83
C LEU A 385 -17.24 11.96 -3.33
N VAL A 386 -17.26 12.93 -4.25
CA VAL A 386 -17.17 14.37 -3.95
C VAL A 386 -18.50 15.10 -4.17
N VAL A 387 -19.54 14.38 -4.62
CA VAL A 387 -20.88 14.96 -4.78
C VAL A 387 -21.50 15.18 -3.39
N PRO A 388 -22.30 16.25 -3.16
CA PRO A 388 -22.96 16.50 -1.88
C PRO A 388 -23.83 15.34 -1.35
N SER A 389 -24.33 14.50 -2.25
CA SER A 389 -25.09 13.29 -1.94
C SER A 389 -24.21 12.12 -1.47
N SER A 390 -22.89 12.27 -1.49
CA SER A 390 -21.93 11.28 -1.01
C SER A 390 -21.70 11.45 0.50
N PRO A 391 -21.57 10.36 1.27
CA PRO A 391 -21.28 10.46 2.71
C PRO A 391 -19.87 10.97 3.03
N PHE A 392 -18.93 10.88 2.08
CA PHE A 392 -17.50 11.06 2.38
C PHE A 392 -17.11 12.49 2.78
N PRO A 393 -17.55 13.58 2.10
CA PRO A 393 -17.21 14.94 2.51
C PRO A 393 -17.68 15.24 3.93
N LEU A 394 -18.93 14.89 4.24
CA LEU A 394 -19.53 15.09 5.55
C LEU A 394 -18.80 14.31 6.65
N LEU A 395 -18.60 13.01 6.45
CA LEU A 395 -17.96 12.16 7.45
C LEU A 395 -16.47 12.50 7.64
N THR A 396 -15.78 12.96 6.59
CA THR A 396 -14.39 13.42 6.71
C THR A 396 -14.31 14.70 7.53
N GLY A 397 -15.15 15.70 7.21
CA GLY A 397 -15.20 16.95 7.98
C GLY A 397 -15.61 16.73 9.44
N LEU A 398 -16.60 15.85 9.67
CA LEU A 398 -17.00 15.43 11.00
C LEU A 398 -15.87 14.70 11.72
N GLY A 399 -15.23 13.71 11.09
CA GLY A 399 -14.13 12.93 11.67
C GLY A 399 -12.94 13.78 12.10
N LEU A 400 -12.54 14.75 11.28
CA LEU A 400 -11.49 15.72 11.60
C LEU A 400 -11.83 16.53 12.87
N LEU A 401 -13.06 17.07 12.92
CA LEU A 401 -13.52 17.84 14.08
C LEU A 401 -13.61 16.96 15.33
N LEU A 402 -14.18 15.75 15.22
CA LEU A 402 -14.26 14.80 16.33
C LEU A 402 -12.88 14.41 16.84
N GLU A 403 -11.89 14.20 15.97
CA GLU A 403 -10.51 13.93 16.39
C GLU A 403 -9.96 15.08 17.25
N THR A 404 -10.20 16.31 16.84
CA THR A 404 -9.72 17.50 17.57
C THR A 404 -10.47 17.69 18.89
N VAL A 405 -11.81 17.62 18.87
CA VAL A 405 -12.66 17.77 20.07
C VAL A 405 -12.32 16.72 21.12
N THR A 406 -12.22 15.44 20.72
CA THR A 406 -11.88 14.35 21.65
C THR A 406 -10.42 14.38 22.11
N GLY A 407 -9.53 15.03 21.34
CA GLY A 407 -8.15 15.30 21.74
C GLY A 407 -8.07 16.32 22.89
N ILE A 408 -8.88 17.38 22.83
CA ILE A 408 -8.96 18.42 23.86
C ILE A 408 -9.79 17.95 25.06
N HIS A 409 -10.98 17.39 24.81
CA HIS A 409 -11.93 16.94 25.83
C HIS A 409 -12.19 15.43 25.72
N LYS A 410 -11.30 14.62 26.32
CA LYS A 410 -11.37 13.15 26.26
C LYS A 410 -12.72 12.56 26.72
N GLY A 411 -13.37 13.16 27.73
CA GLY A 411 -14.67 12.73 28.24
C GLY A 411 -15.83 12.79 27.24
N LEU A 412 -15.73 13.58 26.15
CA LEU A 412 -16.76 13.64 25.11
C LEU A 412 -16.72 12.45 24.16
N SER A 413 -15.62 11.68 24.12
CA SER A 413 -15.44 10.58 23.17
C SER A 413 -16.61 9.59 23.19
N ILE A 414 -17.10 9.24 24.39
CA ILE A 414 -18.21 8.29 24.60
C ILE A 414 -19.47 8.70 23.83
N LYS A 415 -19.74 10.01 23.72
CA LYS A 415 -20.93 10.53 23.03
C LYS A 415 -20.94 10.22 21.52
N PHE A 416 -19.80 9.83 20.93
CA PHE A 416 -19.65 9.56 19.50
C PHE A 416 -19.54 8.07 19.16
N SER A 417 -19.68 7.16 20.14
CA SER A 417 -19.61 5.71 19.92
C SER A 417 -20.65 5.21 18.92
N GLY A 418 -21.85 5.81 18.91
CA GLY A 418 -22.93 5.45 17.99
C GLY A 418 -22.57 5.57 16.50
N LEU A 419 -21.60 6.40 16.13
CA LEU A 419 -21.12 6.49 14.74
C LEU A 419 -20.44 5.19 14.30
N LEU A 420 -19.55 4.67 15.15
CA LEU A 420 -18.74 3.48 14.88
C LEU A 420 -19.56 2.20 14.97
N VAL A 421 -20.46 2.12 15.96
CA VAL A 421 -21.25 0.92 16.26
C VAL A 421 -22.49 0.79 15.35
N SER A 422 -22.77 1.78 14.50
CA SER A 422 -23.90 1.70 13.58
C SER A 422 -23.73 0.56 12.56
N GLU A 423 -24.80 -0.20 12.33
CA GLU A 423 -24.83 -1.34 11.38
C GLU A 423 -24.25 -1.00 9.98
N PRO A 424 -24.61 0.12 9.33
CA PRO A 424 -24.04 0.44 8.02
C PRO A 424 -22.53 0.73 8.07
N MET A 425 -22.03 1.28 9.19
CA MET A 425 -20.60 1.56 9.37
C MET A 425 -19.82 0.26 9.57
N ILE A 426 -20.29 -0.63 10.45
CA ILE A 426 -19.67 -1.95 10.66
C ILE A 426 -19.68 -2.76 9.37
N GLY A 427 -20.81 -2.82 8.65
CA GLY A 427 -20.89 -3.51 7.36
C GLY A 427 -19.97 -2.91 6.28
N TYR A 428 -19.76 -1.59 6.29
CA TYR A 428 -18.79 -0.93 5.42
C TYR A 428 -17.34 -1.30 5.78
N LEU A 429 -16.98 -1.25 7.06
CA LEU A 429 -15.63 -1.63 7.53
C LEU A 429 -15.32 -3.11 7.27
N GLN A 430 -16.30 -4.01 7.44
CA GLN A 430 -16.18 -5.43 7.07
C GLN A 430 -15.99 -5.62 5.56
N SER A 431 -16.64 -4.81 4.72
CA SER A 431 -16.44 -4.87 3.28
C SER A 431 -15.04 -4.37 2.90
N CYS A 432 -14.56 -3.31 3.56
CA CYS A 432 -13.21 -2.79 3.34
C CYS A 432 -12.14 -3.80 3.77
N SER A 433 -12.30 -4.51 4.88
CA SER A 433 -11.31 -5.49 5.34
C SER A 433 -11.10 -6.68 4.39
N GLN A 434 -12.04 -6.90 3.47
CA GLN A 434 -12.01 -7.97 2.46
C GLN A 434 -11.72 -7.43 1.05
N ALA A 435 -11.65 -6.12 0.87
CA ALA A 435 -11.47 -5.50 -0.44
C ALA A 435 -10.02 -5.56 -0.92
N THR A 436 -9.84 -5.50 -2.24
CA THR A 436 -8.54 -5.55 -2.90
C THR A 436 -8.45 -4.43 -3.97
N PRO A 437 -8.35 -3.15 -3.55
CA PRO A 437 -8.44 -2.02 -4.45
C PRO A 437 -7.29 -2.03 -5.47
N THR A 438 -7.61 -1.82 -6.73
CA THR A 438 -6.63 -1.69 -7.81
C THR A 438 -6.13 -0.26 -7.92
N LEU A 439 -4.81 -0.08 -7.88
CA LEU A 439 -4.16 1.22 -8.04
C LEU A 439 -4.06 1.56 -9.52
N SER A 440 -4.82 2.57 -9.95
CA SER A 440 -4.63 3.26 -11.23
C SER A 440 -4.41 4.76 -10.98
N PRO A 441 -3.70 5.49 -11.85
CA PRO A 441 -3.50 6.93 -11.70
C PRO A 441 -4.82 7.71 -11.54
N SER A 442 -5.87 7.26 -12.22
CA SER A 442 -7.22 7.82 -12.14
C SER A 442 -7.92 7.59 -10.79
N ARG A 443 -7.75 6.40 -10.21
CA ARG A 443 -8.39 6.00 -8.94
C ARG A 443 -7.62 6.46 -7.72
N ALA A 444 -6.31 6.64 -7.84
CA ALA A 444 -5.43 7.02 -6.73
C ALA A 444 -5.89 8.30 -6.01
N TRP A 445 -6.33 9.32 -6.75
CA TRP A 445 -6.86 10.55 -6.15
C TRP A 445 -8.12 10.31 -5.30
N LEU A 446 -9.05 9.50 -5.82
CA LEU A 446 -10.30 9.17 -5.15
C LEU A 446 -10.07 8.32 -3.89
N LEU A 447 -9.22 7.31 -4.03
CA LEU A 447 -8.83 6.43 -2.94
C LEU A 447 -8.22 7.21 -1.77
N ARG A 448 -7.47 8.30 -2.03
CA ARG A 448 -6.91 9.14 -0.96
C ARG A 448 -7.97 9.69 -0.02
N HIS A 449 -9.12 10.13 -0.53
CA HIS A 449 -10.22 10.66 0.30
C HIS A 449 -10.86 9.57 1.16
N GLU A 450 -11.07 8.39 0.58
CA GLU A 450 -11.64 7.23 1.28
C GLU A 450 -10.68 6.66 2.34
N HIS A 451 -9.38 6.55 2.02
CA HIS A 451 -8.34 6.15 2.97
C HIS A 451 -8.24 7.10 4.16
N HIS A 452 -8.39 8.41 3.92
CA HIS A 452 -8.39 9.41 4.97
C HIS A 452 -9.60 9.25 5.92
N LEU A 453 -10.80 8.98 5.37
CA LEU A 453 -11.97 8.69 6.21
C LEU A 453 -11.75 7.43 7.06
N LEU A 454 -11.25 6.34 6.46
CA LEU A 454 -10.94 5.11 7.18
C LEU A 454 -9.95 5.37 8.34
N TYR A 455 -8.90 6.15 8.09
CA TYR A 455 -7.95 6.59 9.12
C TYR A 455 -8.67 7.33 10.28
N LEU A 456 -9.52 8.31 9.98
CA LEU A 456 -10.23 9.08 11.02
C LEU A 456 -11.18 8.20 11.86
N LEU A 457 -11.86 7.23 11.24
CA LEU A 457 -12.70 6.26 11.94
C LEU A 457 -11.87 5.39 12.88
N LEU A 458 -10.69 4.93 12.43
CA LEU A 458 -9.76 4.16 13.25
C LEU A 458 -9.19 4.97 14.42
N ARG A 459 -8.90 6.27 14.22
CA ARG A 459 -8.49 7.19 15.30
C ARG A 459 -9.57 7.40 16.35
N LEU A 460 -10.82 7.52 15.92
CA LEU A 460 -11.96 7.60 16.84
C LEU A 460 -12.12 6.28 17.60
N ALA A 461 -11.98 5.13 16.93
CA ALA A 461 -12.02 3.82 17.56
C ALA A 461 -10.92 3.68 18.62
N GLN A 462 -9.68 4.09 18.31
CA GLN A 462 -8.56 4.06 19.26
C GLN A 462 -8.85 4.80 20.56
N LYS A 463 -9.53 5.95 20.50
CA LYS A 463 -9.89 6.72 21.70
C LYS A 463 -11.03 6.08 22.51
N LEU A 464 -11.86 5.26 21.86
CA LEU A 464 -13.07 4.68 22.44
C LEU A 464 -12.91 3.25 22.94
N VAL A 465 -12.00 2.46 22.36
CA VAL A 465 -11.81 1.04 22.70
C VAL A 465 -11.55 0.81 24.19
N THR A 466 -10.90 1.74 24.88
CA THR A 466 -10.64 1.63 26.34
C THR A 466 -11.81 2.04 27.22
N VAL A 467 -12.76 2.79 26.68
CA VAL A 467 -13.81 3.48 27.46
C VAL A 467 -15.17 2.83 27.25
N GLU A 468 -15.45 2.33 26.05
CA GLU A 468 -16.76 1.86 25.63
C GLU A 468 -16.70 0.38 25.19
N SER A 469 -17.42 -0.49 25.91
CA SER A 469 -17.39 -1.95 25.69
C SER A 469 -17.96 -2.36 24.33
N THR A 470 -19.00 -1.68 23.86
CA THR A 470 -19.63 -1.95 22.54
C THR A 470 -18.66 -1.73 21.38
N VAL A 471 -17.77 -0.74 21.51
CA VAL A 471 -16.68 -0.49 20.56
C VAL A 471 -15.57 -1.52 20.73
N ALA A 472 -15.19 -1.87 21.96
CA ALA A 472 -14.18 -2.88 22.25
C ALA A 472 -14.52 -4.26 21.64
N ASN A 473 -15.80 -4.61 21.55
CA ASN A 473 -16.27 -5.85 20.90
C ASN A 473 -15.89 -5.93 19.41
N HIS A 474 -15.69 -4.78 18.74
CA HIS A 474 -15.30 -4.69 17.33
C HIS A 474 -13.80 -4.40 17.15
N SER A 475 -12.99 -4.50 18.21
CA SER A 475 -11.54 -4.24 18.19
C SER A 475 -10.79 -5.03 17.11
N SER A 476 -11.14 -6.31 16.91
CA SER A 476 -10.52 -7.16 15.89
C SER A 476 -10.79 -6.66 14.47
N LEU A 477 -12.00 -6.15 14.20
CA LEU A 477 -12.36 -5.54 12.91
C LEU A 477 -11.58 -4.25 12.67
N TYR A 478 -11.49 -3.36 13.66
CA TYR A 478 -10.70 -2.13 13.51
C TYR A 478 -9.22 -2.43 13.27
N HIS A 479 -8.66 -3.42 13.99
CA HIS A 479 -7.29 -3.88 13.75
C HIS A 479 -7.10 -4.40 12.32
N GLN A 480 -8.04 -5.22 11.86
CA GLN A 480 -8.03 -5.78 10.51
C GLN A 480 -8.08 -4.69 9.43
N VAL A 481 -8.95 -3.68 9.59
CA VAL A 481 -9.03 -2.53 8.66
C VAL A 481 -7.73 -1.73 8.69
N ALA A 482 -7.11 -1.53 9.86
CA ALA A 482 -5.82 -0.82 9.96
C ALA A 482 -4.69 -1.56 9.22
N LEU A 483 -4.61 -2.89 9.35
CA LEU A 483 -3.61 -3.72 8.66
C LEU A 483 -3.74 -3.65 7.15
N VAL A 484 -4.97 -3.67 6.64
CA VAL A 484 -5.27 -3.64 5.20
C VAL A 484 -5.13 -2.22 4.63
N LEU A 485 -5.45 -1.18 5.41
CA LEU A 485 -5.30 0.22 5.00
C LEU A 485 -3.84 0.66 4.84
N LEU A 486 -2.94 0.15 5.69
CA LEU A 486 -1.53 0.56 5.70
C LEU A 486 -0.85 0.47 4.32
N PRO A 487 -0.90 -0.67 3.59
CA PRO A 487 -0.35 -0.78 2.23
C PRO A 487 -1.19 -0.09 1.15
N TRP A 488 -2.33 0.51 1.48
CA TRP A 488 -3.12 1.32 0.54
C TRP A 488 -2.79 2.80 0.58
N LEU A 489 -2.14 3.27 1.65
CA LEU A 489 -1.77 4.67 1.79
C LEU A 489 -0.84 5.08 0.65
N LEU A 490 -1.11 6.27 0.09
CA LEU A 490 -0.44 6.80 -1.08
C LEU A 490 0.57 7.89 -0.68
N PRO A 491 1.59 8.15 -1.53
CA PRO A 491 2.60 9.18 -1.29
C PRO A 491 2.00 10.52 -0.84
N GLY A 492 2.49 11.07 0.26
CA GLY A 492 1.91 12.22 0.97
C GLY A 492 0.98 11.87 2.12
N SER A 493 0.86 10.58 2.48
CA SER A 493 0.10 10.07 3.64
C SER A 493 1.00 9.35 4.65
N GLU A 494 2.31 9.58 4.61
CA GLU A 494 3.33 8.93 5.46
C GLU A 494 3.06 9.15 6.94
N HIS A 495 2.59 10.34 7.31
CA HIS A 495 2.16 10.63 8.68
C HIS A 495 1.02 9.72 9.15
N LEU A 496 0.04 9.43 8.29
CA LEU A 496 -1.05 8.51 8.63
C LEU A 496 -0.52 7.10 8.85
N ALA A 497 0.39 6.64 8.00
CA ALA A 497 1.04 5.34 8.12
C ALA A 497 1.82 5.23 9.45
N HIS A 498 2.59 6.27 9.77
CA HIS A 498 3.33 6.36 11.03
C HIS A 498 2.40 6.32 12.24
N GLU A 499 1.30 7.10 12.24
CA GLU A 499 0.33 7.09 13.33
C GLU A 499 -0.31 5.70 13.50
N LEU A 500 -0.77 5.05 12.43
CA LEU A 500 -1.34 3.70 12.49
C LEU A 500 -0.36 2.69 13.12
N LEU A 501 0.88 2.67 12.63
CA LEU A 501 1.93 1.81 13.18
C LEU A 501 2.21 2.12 14.66
N SER A 502 2.24 3.40 15.02
CA SER A 502 2.54 3.81 16.38
C SER A 502 1.42 3.54 17.39
N SER A 503 0.15 3.54 16.94
CA SER A 503 -0.99 3.75 17.83
C SER A 503 -2.05 2.64 17.77
N ILE A 504 -2.13 1.89 16.66
CA ILE A 504 -3.15 0.84 16.44
C ILE A 504 -2.51 -0.52 16.16
N ILE A 505 -1.60 -0.62 15.18
CA ILE A 505 -1.10 -1.90 14.65
C ILE A 505 -0.47 -2.78 15.73
N PHE A 506 0.38 -2.21 16.59
CA PHE A 506 1.04 -2.96 17.66
C PHE A 506 0.38 -2.76 19.04
N ASN A 507 -0.85 -2.23 19.06
CA ASN A 507 -1.54 -1.90 20.31
C ASN A 507 -2.30 -3.13 20.86
N LYS A 508 -1.95 -3.51 22.09
CA LYS A 508 -2.56 -4.62 22.85
C LYS A 508 -4.08 -4.55 22.94
N GLN A 509 -4.66 -3.35 22.95
CA GLN A 509 -6.11 -3.14 23.07
C GLN A 509 -6.89 -3.61 21.84
N PHE A 510 -6.24 -3.67 20.68
CA PHE A 510 -6.81 -4.14 19.41
C PHE A 510 -6.57 -5.64 19.15
N LEU A 511 -5.85 -6.29 20.07
CA LEU A 511 -5.47 -7.70 20.07
C LEU A 511 -6.02 -8.36 21.34
N THR A 512 -7.34 -8.33 21.49
CA THR A 512 -8.05 -8.85 22.68
C THR A 512 -7.79 -10.34 22.86
N GLU A 513 -7.58 -11.07 21.76
CA GLU A 513 -7.25 -12.50 21.74
C GLU A 513 -6.02 -12.83 22.59
N GLY A 514 -5.04 -11.92 22.64
CA GLY A 514 -3.81 -12.12 23.40
C GLY A 514 -3.96 -12.12 24.92
N HIS A 515 -5.08 -11.60 25.43
CA HIS A 515 -5.35 -11.53 26.88
C HIS A 515 -6.63 -12.28 27.28
N SER A 516 -7.45 -12.72 26.31
CA SER A 516 -8.72 -13.42 26.52
C SER A 516 -8.62 -14.94 26.38
N GLY A 517 -7.47 -15.54 26.66
CA GLY A 517 -7.27 -16.99 26.54
C GLY A 517 -6.98 -17.49 25.12
N GLY A 518 -6.66 -16.61 24.17
CA GLY A 518 -6.38 -17.00 22.78
C GLY A 518 -5.17 -17.92 22.63
N PRO A 519 -4.02 -17.66 23.28
CA PRO A 519 -2.88 -18.58 23.26
C PRO A 519 -3.23 -19.99 23.76
N GLU A 520 -4.04 -20.07 24.83
CA GLU A 520 -4.52 -21.32 25.42
C GLU A 520 -5.50 -22.05 24.49
N ALA A 521 -6.36 -21.31 23.77
CA ALA A 521 -7.27 -21.89 22.78
C ALA A 521 -6.51 -22.50 21.59
N VAL A 522 -5.44 -21.85 21.13
CA VAL A 522 -4.57 -22.38 20.06
C VAL A 522 -3.84 -23.63 20.54
N GLU A 523 -3.34 -23.65 21.78
CA GLU A 523 -2.75 -24.84 22.39
C GLU A 523 -3.74 -26.01 22.43
N LEU A 524 -5.00 -25.75 22.80
CA LEU A 524 -6.04 -26.77 22.82
C LEU A 524 -6.38 -27.29 21.41
N GLU A 525 -6.43 -26.41 20.40
CA GLU A 525 -6.62 -26.79 19.00
C GLU A 525 -5.47 -27.67 18.49
N GLU A 526 -4.23 -27.32 18.82
CA GLU A 526 -3.07 -28.12 18.47
C GLU A 526 -3.14 -29.50 19.13
N LEU A 527 -3.48 -29.60 20.42
CA LEU A 527 -3.62 -30.88 21.11
C LEU A 527 -4.68 -31.79 20.46
N ARG A 528 -5.83 -31.23 20.04
CA ARG A 528 -6.87 -31.98 19.32
C ARG A 528 -6.40 -32.49 17.95
N LEU A 529 -5.63 -31.69 17.22
CA LEU A 529 -5.04 -32.12 15.95
C LEU A 529 -4.04 -33.27 16.15
N HIS A 530 -3.34 -33.29 17.29
CA HIS A 530 -2.43 -34.38 17.66
C HIS A 530 -3.17 -35.63 18.16
N GLU A 531 -4.33 -35.53 18.84
CA GLU A 531 -5.13 -36.70 19.25
C GLU A 531 -5.66 -37.52 18.06
N HIS A 532 -5.91 -36.88 16.92
CA HIS A 532 -6.37 -37.56 15.69
C HIS A 532 -5.22 -38.23 14.92
N THR A 533 -3.97 -37.97 15.31
CA THR A 533 -2.76 -38.58 14.79
C THR A 533 -2.04 -39.24 15.96
N HIS A 534 -2.36 -40.47 16.35
CA HIS A 534 -1.67 -41.21 17.43
C HIS A 534 -0.16 -40.88 17.51
N ARG A 535 0.23 -39.93 18.37
CA ARG A 535 1.58 -39.34 18.42
C ARG A 535 2.02 -39.29 19.87
N ASP A 536 2.81 -40.28 20.29
CA ASP A 536 3.67 -40.16 21.46
C ASP A 536 5.00 -39.53 21.03
N SER A 537 5.32 -38.39 21.63
CA SER A 537 6.65 -37.75 21.69
C SER A 537 7.31 -37.32 20.35
N ALA A 538 7.07 -36.08 19.92
CA ALA A 538 8.06 -35.28 19.19
C ALA A 538 8.75 -34.33 20.20
N PRO A 539 10.04 -33.96 20.00
CA PRO A 539 10.84 -33.34 21.05
C PRO A 539 10.31 -31.96 21.44
N SER A 540 10.39 -31.70 22.74
CA SER A 540 10.27 -30.48 23.56
C SER A 540 10.53 -29.08 22.94
N PHE A 541 9.95 -28.77 21.78
CA PHE A 541 9.85 -27.39 21.30
C PHE A 541 8.56 -26.76 21.84
N GLN A 542 8.65 -25.53 22.34
CA GLN A 542 7.52 -24.78 22.91
C GLN A 542 6.29 -24.81 21.98
N THR A 543 5.11 -24.98 22.58
CA THR A 543 3.81 -24.94 21.89
C THR A 543 3.61 -23.59 21.18
N VAL A 544 2.80 -23.55 20.12
CA VAL A 544 2.54 -22.30 19.40
C VAL A 544 1.88 -21.26 20.31
N GLY A 545 1.05 -21.68 21.27
CA GLY A 545 0.49 -20.76 22.28
C GLY A 545 1.54 -20.13 23.20
N ALA A 546 2.58 -20.87 23.61
CA ALA A 546 3.67 -20.30 24.39
C ALA A 546 4.43 -19.22 23.60
N LEU A 547 4.67 -19.46 22.31
CA LEU A 547 5.30 -18.48 21.41
C LEU A 547 4.42 -17.25 21.18
N LEU A 548 3.09 -17.43 21.07
CA LEU A 548 2.14 -16.32 20.99
C LEU A 548 2.12 -15.47 22.27
N ARG A 549 2.16 -16.12 23.44
CA ARG A 549 2.20 -15.43 24.72
C ARG A 549 3.46 -14.56 24.82
N GLU A 550 4.61 -15.09 24.41
CA GLU A 550 5.86 -14.34 24.34
C GLU A 550 5.76 -13.15 23.35
N ALA A 551 5.24 -13.38 22.14
CA ALA A 551 5.04 -12.32 21.15
C ALA A 551 4.14 -11.18 21.67
N CYS A 552 3.05 -11.50 22.38
CA CYS A 552 2.18 -10.51 23.02
C CYS A 552 2.90 -9.65 24.08
N THR A 553 3.84 -10.24 24.83
CA THR A 553 4.64 -9.47 25.79
C THR A 553 5.58 -8.49 25.08
N GLN A 554 6.14 -8.91 23.94
CA GLN A 554 7.14 -8.16 23.17
C GLN A 554 6.56 -7.13 22.18
N LEU A 555 5.24 -6.93 22.13
CA LEU A 555 4.61 -5.94 21.23
C LEU A 555 5.27 -4.54 21.22
N PRO A 556 5.70 -3.95 22.37
CA PRO A 556 6.44 -2.68 22.36
C PRO A 556 7.79 -2.77 21.63
N SER A 557 8.52 -3.87 21.79
CA SER A 557 9.80 -4.14 21.13
C SER A 557 9.61 -4.36 19.63
N ILE A 558 8.56 -5.11 19.25
CA ILE A 558 8.14 -5.29 17.86
C ILE A 558 7.83 -3.94 17.23
N ARG A 559 7.04 -3.09 17.89
CA ARG A 559 6.75 -1.72 17.42
C ARG A 559 8.03 -0.93 17.19
N GLY A 560 8.96 -0.94 18.15
CA GLY A 560 10.25 -0.25 18.03
C GLY A 560 11.02 -0.71 16.80
N CYS A 561 11.12 -2.03 16.60
CA CYS A 561 11.78 -2.63 15.44
C CYS A 561 11.22 -2.12 14.10
N PHE A 562 9.90 -2.19 13.90
CA PHE A 562 9.28 -1.75 12.64
C PHE A 562 9.44 -0.23 12.40
N LEU A 563 9.32 0.59 13.45
CA LEU A 563 9.54 2.02 13.34
C LEU A 563 11.00 2.37 13.00
N THR A 564 11.97 1.62 13.52
CA THR A 564 13.39 1.81 13.16
C THR A 564 13.66 1.49 11.68
N HIS A 565 13.06 0.42 11.13
CA HIS A 565 13.20 0.12 9.70
C HIS A 565 12.59 1.20 8.79
N LEU A 566 11.56 1.91 9.26
CA LEU A 566 10.89 2.98 8.53
C LEU A 566 11.43 4.38 8.86
N ALA A 567 12.51 4.49 9.66
CA ALA A 567 13.07 5.77 10.09
C ALA A 567 13.55 6.65 8.91
N HIS A 568 14.00 6.04 7.81
CA HIS A 568 14.40 6.76 6.60
C HIS A 568 13.26 7.59 5.96
N LEU A 569 12.00 7.31 6.30
CA LEU A 569 10.84 8.07 5.84
C LEU A 569 10.54 9.31 6.70
N GLU A 570 11.33 9.61 7.74
CA GLU A 570 11.10 10.73 8.64
C GLU A 570 10.86 12.07 7.93
N PRO A 571 11.63 12.49 6.89
CA PRO A 571 11.36 13.75 6.19
C PRO A 571 9.98 13.77 5.52
N SER A 572 9.57 12.66 4.92
CA SER A 572 8.26 12.51 4.28
C SER A 572 7.13 12.45 5.31
N VAL A 573 7.37 11.84 6.47
CA VAL A 573 6.44 11.86 7.62
C VAL A 573 6.25 13.29 8.13
N LEU A 574 7.32 14.06 8.29
CA LEU A 574 7.24 15.46 8.73
C LEU A 574 6.49 16.33 7.71
N ALA A 575 6.82 16.21 6.42
CA ALA A 575 6.16 16.97 5.36
C ALA A 575 4.66 16.65 5.25
N SER A 576 4.28 15.37 5.28
CA SER A 576 2.88 14.95 5.23
C SER A 576 2.12 15.29 6.52
N ARG A 577 2.78 15.27 7.69
CA ARG A 577 2.21 15.73 8.96
C ARG A 577 1.90 17.21 8.91
N ASP A 578 2.84 18.02 8.44
CA ASP A 578 2.66 19.47 8.36
C ASP A 578 1.54 19.83 7.39
N ALA A 579 1.38 19.08 6.28
CA ALA A 579 0.23 19.20 5.40
C ALA A 579 -1.10 18.78 6.06
N PHE A 580 -1.11 17.66 6.78
CA PHE A 580 -2.31 17.14 7.47
C PHE A 580 -2.81 18.07 8.59
N LEU A 581 -1.88 18.61 9.40
CA LEU A 581 -2.20 19.50 10.52
C LEU A 581 -2.44 20.96 10.09
N GLY A 582 -2.31 21.26 8.80
CA GLY A 582 -2.45 22.62 8.27
C GLY A 582 -1.38 23.58 8.81
N ARG A 583 -0.11 23.13 8.86
CA ARG A 583 1.04 23.97 9.21
C ARG A 583 1.54 24.73 7.99
N ASN A 584 0.68 25.63 7.51
CA ASN A 584 0.83 26.35 6.24
C ASN A 584 2.23 26.95 5.99
N PRO A 585 2.92 27.58 6.96
CA PRO A 585 4.22 28.18 6.71
C PRO A 585 5.35 27.18 6.38
N TRP A 586 5.16 25.88 6.59
CA TRP A 586 6.15 24.84 6.29
C TRP A 586 5.82 24.04 5.02
N ILE A 587 4.70 24.34 4.35
CA ILE A 587 4.30 23.64 3.13
C ILE A 587 5.08 24.19 1.92
N ASN A 588 5.71 23.29 1.16
CA ASN A 588 6.49 23.64 -0.02
C ASN A 588 5.68 23.62 -1.32
N SER A 589 4.74 22.67 -1.45
CA SER A 589 3.88 22.49 -2.63
C SER A 589 2.50 21.95 -2.24
N HIS A 590 1.47 22.30 -3.01
CA HIS A 590 0.13 21.73 -2.89
C HIS A 590 -0.19 20.74 -4.01
N LEU A 591 0.78 20.43 -4.88
CA LEU A 591 0.64 19.33 -5.82
C LEU A 591 0.69 18.00 -5.05
N LEU A 592 -0.05 17.02 -5.56
CA LEU A 592 0.07 15.66 -5.07
C LEU A 592 1.47 15.12 -5.43
N PRO A 593 2.11 14.36 -4.53
CA PRO A 593 3.35 13.69 -4.86
C PRO A 593 3.16 12.71 -6.04
N GLU A 594 4.27 12.42 -6.72
CA GLU A 594 4.27 11.45 -7.81
C GLU A 594 3.81 10.07 -7.33
N LEU A 595 3.01 9.38 -8.14
CA LEU A 595 2.50 8.05 -7.84
C LEU A 595 3.57 7.01 -8.16
N SER A 596 4.49 6.77 -7.21
CA SER A 596 5.53 5.73 -7.31
C SER A 596 5.07 4.34 -6.82
N GLY A 597 3.88 4.26 -6.21
CA GLY A 597 3.37 3.07 -5.53
C GLY A 597 2.72 3.44 -4.19
N PRO A 598 2.31 2.46 -3.37
CA PRO A 598 1.89 2.74 -1.99
C PRO A 598 3.09 3.20 -1.13
N THR A 599 2.82 3.95 -0.06
CA THR A 599 3.82 4.44 0.89
C THR A 599 4.60 3.31 1.56
N VAL A 600 3.93 2.19 1.80
CA VAL A 600 4.50 0.99 2.42
C VAL A 600 4.17 -0.21 1.53
N PRO A 601 5.10 -1.15 1.29
CA PRO A 601 4.84 -2.30 0.42
C PRO A 601 3.75 -3.23 0.98
N SER A 602 3.12 -4.02 0.12
CA SER A 602 2.04 -4.96 0.52
C SER A 602 2.51 -6.04 1.51
N ASP A 603 3.79 -6.40 1.46
CA ASP A 603 4.44 -7.38 2.32
C ASP A 603 5.30 -6.75 3.41
N TRP A 604 4.93 -5.55 3.85
CA TRP A 604 5.60 -4.81 4.93
C TRP A 604 5.77 -5.61 6.22
N CYS A 605 4.89 -6.58 6.50
CA CYS A 605 5.01 -7.47 7.65
C CYS A 605 6.33 -8.26 7.67
N PHE A 606 6.95 -8.43 6.50
CA PHE A 606 8.24 -9.09 6.30
C PHE A 606 9.41 -8.10 6.18
N LEU A 607 9.17 -6.78 6.30
CA LEU A 607 10.15 -5.73 6.01
C LEU A 607 11.48 -5.91 6.75
N PRO A 608 11.54 -6.23 8.06
CA PRO A 608 12.81 -6.46 8.74
C PRO A 608 13.64 -7.59 8.11
N LEU A 609 12.98 -8.67 7.71
CA LEU A 609 13.62 -9.84 7.10
C LEU A 609 14.07 -9.56 5.65
N ILE A 610 13.25 -8.84 4.89
CA ILE A 610 13.58 -8.41 3.52
C ILE A 610 14.76 -7.43 3.53
N SER A 611 14.71 -6.44 4.42
CA SER A 611 15.79 -5.45 4.56
C SER A 611 17.11 -6.11 4.90
N LEU A 612 17.08 -7.13 5.77
CA LEU A 612 18.27 -7.90 6.10
C LEU A 612 18.84 -8.64 4.88
N TYR A 613 17.97 -9.30 4.10
CA TYR A 613 18.37 -10.01 2.88
C TYR A 613 18.95 -9.06 1.82
N GLU A 614 18.35 -7.88 1.63
CA GLU A 614 18.84 -6.88 0.69
C GLU A 614 20.20 -6.32 1.14
N GLN A 615 20.39 -6.07 2.43
CA GLN A 615 21.68 -5.60 2.97
C GLN A 615 22.80 -6.63 2.79
N THR A 616 22.49 -7.92 3.00
CA THR A 616 23.48 -8.99 2.83
C THR A 616 23.76 -9.28 1.35
N GLY A 617 22.76 -9.12 0.47
CA GLY A 617 22.90 -9.27 -0.98
C GLY A 617 23.65 -8.12 -1.67
N VAL A 618 23.41 -6.85 -1.28
CA VAL A 618 24.06 -5.66 -1.86
C VAL A 618 25.53 -5.56 -1.46
N SER A 619 25.92 -6.09 -0.30
CA SER A 619 27.33 -6.19 0.09
C SER A 619 28.09 -7.29 -0.68
N ALA A 620 27.38 -8.15 -1.42
CA ALA A 620 27.92 -9.32 -2.11
C ALA A 620 27.73 -9.20 -3.63
N GLY A 621 28.43 -8.26 -4.25
CA GLY A 621 28.76 -8.37 -5.68
C GLY A 621 29.68 -9.57 -5.90
N GLY A 622 29.12 -10.78 -5.91
CA GLY A 622 29.85 -12.03 -6.10
C GLY A 622 30.71 -12.46 -4.89
N GLY A 623 30.24 -13.46 -4.15
CA GLY A 623 31.13 -14.51 -3.64
C GLY A 623 31.89 -14.32 -2.32
N LEU A 624 31.60 -13.32 -1.48
CA LEU A 624 32.16 -13.29 -0.11
C LEU A 624 31.06 -13.15 0.94
N ALA A 625 30.96 -14.18 1.78
CA ALA A 625 30.02 -14.26 2.90
C ALA A 625 30.25 -13.09 3.86
N VAL A 626 29.20 -12.37 4.21
CA VAL A 626 29.24 -11.42 5.33
C VAL A 626 29.45 -12.25 6.60
N GLU A 627 30.68 -12.25 7.14
CA GLU A 627 31.05 -13.05 8.33
C GLU A 627 30.35 -12.58 9.62
N GLU A 628 29.85 -11.34 9.67
CA GLU A 628 29.15 -10.81 10.87
C GLU A 628 27.80 -10.18 10.54
N LEU A 629 26.74 -10.73 11.12
CA LEU A 629 25.39 -10.16 11.08
C LEU A 629 25.38 -8.72 11.63
N PRO A 630 24.64 -7.78 10.99
CA PRO A 630 24.49 -6.43 11.52
C PRO A 630 24.02 -6.43 12.97
N ARG A 631 24.55 -5.51 13.78
CA ARG A 631 24.16 -5.39 15.19
C ARG A 631 22.65 -5.21 15.31
N GLY A 632 22.00 -6.11 16.05
CA GLY A 632 20.54 -6.10 16.24
C GLY A 632 19.72 -6.90 15.22
N ALA A 633 20.34 -7.48 14.17
CA ALA A 633 19.65 -8.29 13.16
C ALA A 633 18.88 -9.48 13.77
N LEU A 634 19.48 -10.20 14.72
CA LEU A 634 18.82 -11.31 15.43
C LEU A 634 17.53 -10.88 16.13
N GLN A 635 17.55 -9.74 16.83
CA GLN A 635 16.38 -9.20 17.51
C GLN A 635 15.33 -8.76 16.49
N ALA A 636 15.74 -8.09 15.40
CA ALA A 636 14.84 -7.65 14.34
C ALA A 636 14.11 -8.82 13.67
N VAL A 637 14.84 -9.90 13.34
CA VAL A 637 14.26 -11.13 12.78
C VAL A 637 13.34 -11.81 13.78
N THR A 638 13.74 -11.92 15.04
CA THR A 638 12.90 -12.51 16.10
C THR A 638 11.58 -11.75 16.25
N HIS A 639 11.61 -10.41 16.33
CA HIS A 639 10.42 -9.57 16.39
C HIS A 639 9.56 -9.67 15.13
N CYS A 640 10.18 -9.76 13.94
CA CYS A 640 9.48 -9.98 12.68
C CYS A 640 8.71 -11.31 12.68
N LEU A 641 9.36 -12.40 13.08
CA LEU A 641 8.73 -13.73 13.13
C LEU A 641 7.64 -13.82 14.21
N GLN A 642 7.84 -13.18 15.37
CA GLN A 642 6.80 -13.04 16.41
C GLN A 642 5.56 -12.32 15.86
N TRP A 643 5.75 -11.22 15.15
CA TRP A 643 4.66 -10.47 14.53
C TRP A 643 3.92 -11.28 13.47
N LEU A 644 4.67 -11.94 12.58
CA LEU A 644 4.10 -12.82 11.55
C LEU A 644 3.29 -13.96 12.16
N LEU A 645 3.76 -14.55 13.27
CA LEU A 645 3.04 -15.61 13.97
C LEU A 645 1.68 -15.12 14.47
N MET A 646 1.64 -13.94 15.09
CA MET A 646 0.39 -13.32 15.56
C MET A 646 -0.58 -13.05 14.40
N LEU A 647 -0.07 -12.50 13.29
CA LEU A 647 -0.92 -12.19 12.14
C LEU A 647 -1.44 -13.45 11.43
N GLU A 648 -0.63 -14.48 11.25
CA GLU A 648 -1.05 -15.72 10.58
C GLU A 648 -2.13 -16.49 11.36
N ILE A 649 -2.20 -16.29 12.69
CA ILE A 649 -3.17 -16.93 13.57
C ILE A 649 -4.42 -16.06 13.77
N TRP A 650 -4.27 -14.78 14.11
CA TRP A 650 -5.41 -13.93 14.46
C TRP A 650 -5.91 -13.04 13.32
N ARG A 651 -5.10 -12.79 12.29
CA ARG A 651 -5.41 -11.83 11.20
C ARG A 651 -5.05 -12.39 9.82
N GLY A 652 -5.27 -13.69 9.61
CA GLY A 652 -4.95 -14.37 8.34
C GLY A 652 -5.65 -13.75 7.12
N GLU A 653 -6.83 -13.16 7.32
CA GLU A 653 -7.57 -12.41 6.31
C GLU A 653 -6.79 -11.19 5.78
N ALA A 654 -6.05 -10.47 6.63
CA ALA A 654 -5.29 -9.28 6.22
C ALA A 654 -4.12 -9.66 5.31
N LEU A 655 -3.59 -10.86 5.51
CA LEU A 655 -2.48 -11.40 4.76
C LEU A 655 -2.90 -12.10 3.46
N LYS A 656 -4.19 -12.15 3.12
CA LYS A 656 -4.68 -12.75 1.86
C LYS A 656 -4.13 -12.06 0.61
N MET A 657 -3.80 -10.77 0.71
CA MET A 657 -3.19 -10.02 -0.38
C MET A 657 -1.79 -10.52 -0.75
N ILE A 658 -1.10 -11.19 0.18
CA ILE A 658 0.24 -11.73 -0.03
C ILE A 658 0.08 -13.18 -0.47
N LEU A 659 0.48 -13.47 -1.72
CA LEU A 659 0.42 -14.82 -2.29
C LEU A 659 1.15 -15.84 -1.38
N PRO A 660 0.64 -17.07 -1.21
CA PRO A 660 1.29 -18.09 -0.40
C PRO A 660 2.76 -18.34 -0.80
N VAL A 661 3.06 -18.34 -2.11
CA VAL A 661 4.44 -18.48 -2.62
C VAL A 661 5.32 -17.30 -2.23
N ALA A 662 4.77 -16.09 -2.20
CA ALA A 662 5.50 -14.91 -1.74
C ALA A 662 5.81 -15.02 -0.24
N LYS A 663 4.87 -15.48 0.59
CA LYS A 663 5.13 -15.73 2.03
C LYS A 663 6.26 -16.75 2.23
N LEU A 664 6.22 -17.85 1.48
CA LEU A 664 7.27 -18.87 1.51
C LEU A 664 8.61 -18.28 1.07
N ALA A 665 8.64 -17.49 0.01
CA ALA A 665 9.84 -16.83 -0.48
C ALA A 665 10.43 -15.85 0.54
N ARG A 666 9.61 -14.98 1.15
CA ARG A 666 10.07 -14.03 2.17
C ARG A 666 10.59 -14.75 3.42
N LEU A 667 9.94 -15.82 3.88
CA LEU A 667 10.44 -16.61 5.02
C LEU A 667 11.70 -17.40 4.71
N SER A 668 11.92 -17.76 3.45
CA SER A 668 13.15 -18.43 3.01
C SER A 668 14.40 -17.57 3.26
N CYS A 669 14.25 -16.25 3.36
CA CYS A 669 15.32 -15.34 3.74
C CYS A 669 15.93 -15.67 5.11
N VAL A 670 15.21 -16.32 6.04
CA VAL A 670 15.77 -16.77 7.33
C VAL A 670 16.99 -17.68 7.12
N PHE A 671 16.98 -18.49 6.06
CA PHE A 671 18.09 -19.39 5.71
C PHE A 671 19.13 -18.73 4.81
N LEU A 672 18.74 -17.73 4.01
CA LEU A 672 19.60 -17.09 3.01
C LEU A 672 20.37 -15.88 3.53
N CYS A 673 19.95 -15.25 4.63
CA CYS A 673 20.59 -14.03 5.13
C CYS A 673 21.96 -14.28 5.78
N SER A 674 22.20 -15.45 6.37
CA SER A 674 23.46 -15.77 7.07
C SER A 674 23.60 -17.28 7.28
N SER A 675 24.78 -17.74 7.71
CA SER A 675 25.07 -19.15 7.97
C SER A 675 24.52 -19.70 9.28
N ASP A 676 24.14 -18.84 10.23
CA ASP A 676 23.84 -19.22 11.62
C ASP A 676 22.51 -18.67 12.17
N LEU A 677 21.90 -17.66 11.55
CA LEU A 677 20.63 -17.07 12.02
C LEU A 677 19.50 -18.09 12.25
N PHE A 678 19.38 -19.12 11.41
CA PHE A 678 18.36 -20.15 11.57
C PHE A 678 18.66 -21.13 12.72
N LEU A 679 19.91 -21.20 13.20
CA LEU A 679 20.33 -22.00 14.35
C LEU A 679 20.00 -21.31 15.68
N GLU A 680 19.82 -19.99 15.67
CA GLU A 680 19.46 -19.23 16.85
C GLU A 680 18.12 -19.68 17.42
N ARG A 681 18.12 -20.09 18.70
CA ARG A 681 16.97 -20.75 19.33
C ARG A 681 15.64 -19.98 19.19
N PRO A 682 15.58 -18.65 19.37
CA PRO A 682 14.33 -17.90 19.19
C PRO A 682 13.81 -17.98 17.75
N VAL A 683 14.71 -17.82 16.77
CA VAL A 683 14.39 -17.86 15.33
C VAL A 683 13.94 -19.26 14.93
N GLN A 684 14.67 -20.30 15.36
CA GLN A 684 14.35 -21.70 15.07
C GLN A 684 12.95 -22.07 15.57
N LYS A 685 12.59 -21.71 16.81
CA LYS A 685 11.27 -22.01 17.40
C LYS A 685 10.14 -21.31 16.65
N LEU A 686 10.28 -20.02 16.36
CA LEU A 686 9.26 -19.24 15.65
C LEU A 686 9.08 -19.73 14.22
N THR A 687 10.18 -20.05 13.53
CA THR A 687 10.16 -20.56 12.16
C THR A 687 9.51 -21.95 12.10
N TRP A 688 9.74 -22.82 13.09
CA TRP A 688 8.99 -24.07 13.23
C TRP A 688 7.48 -23.84 13.38
N GLY A 689 7.08 -22.89 14.24
CA GLY A 689 5.67 -22.52 14.41
C GLY A 689 5.04 -22.04 13.10
N LEU A 690 5.70 -21.13 12.40
CA LEU A 690 5.25 -20.62 11.10
C LEU A 690 5.21 -21.69 10.01
N PHE A 691 6.23 -22.56 9.94
CA PHE A 691 6.28 -23.66 8.99
C PHE A 691 5.07 -24.60 9.17
N ARG A 692 4.76 -24.98 10.41
CA ARG A 692 3.58 -25.81 10.71
C ARG A 692 2.27 -25.16 10.26
N LEU A 693 2.15 -23.83 10.40
CA LEU A 693 0.97 -23.09 9.93
C LEU A 693 0.88 -23.11 8.40
N LEU A 694 1.99 -22.94 7.68
CA LEU A 694 2.04 -22.96 6.22
C LEU A 694 1.76 -24.35 5.64
N THR A 695 2.15 -25.41 6.34
CA THR A 695 1.93 -26.80 5.91
C THR A 695 0.55 -27.35 6.31
N ARG A 696 -0.33 -26.56 6.96
CA ARG A 696 -1.72 -26.98 7.19
C ARG A 696 -2.41 -27.23 5.85
N LYS A 697 -3.20 -28.30 5.75
CA LYS A 697 -3.83 -28.77 4.50
C LYS A 697 -4.46 -27.65 3.66
N SER A 698 -5.26 -26.77 4.27
CA SER A 698 -5.91 -25.65 3.55
C SER A 698 -4.94 -24.65 2.93
N LYS A 699 -3.86 -24.28 3.63
CA LYS A 699 -2.85 -23.34 3.12
C LYS A 699 -1.95 -24.02 2.09
N LEU A 700 -1.56 -25.27 2.38
CA LEU A 700 -0.75 -26.08 1.50
C LEU A 700 -1.46 -26.26 0.15
N ASP A 701 -2.75 -26.61 0.13
CA ASP A 701 -3.53 -26.79 -1.10
C ASP A 701 -3.56 -25.52 -1.99
N SER A 702 -3.45 -24.33 -1.40
CA SER A 702 -3.40 -23.05 -2.13
C SER A 702 -2.00 -22.60 -2.58
N LEU A 703 -0.95 -23.31 -2.19
CA LEU A 703 0.43 -22.96 -2.53
C LEU A 703 0.80 -23.45 -3.93
N ASP A 704 0.86 -22.51 -4.87
CA ASP A 704 1.32 -22.70 -6.24
C ASP A 704 2.76 -22.17 -6.41
N LEU A 705 3.69 -23.04 -6.80
CA LEU A 705 5.11 -22.70 -7.00
C LEU A 705 5.45 -22.36 -8.46
N ASP A 706 4.51 -22.53 -9.40
CA ASP A 706 4.71 -22.18 -10.81
C ASP A 706 4.50 -20.68 -11.04
N VAL A 707 3.82 -20.00 -10.11
CA VAL A 707 3.66 -18.54 -10.12
C VAL A 707 4.91 -17.87 -9.53
N PRO A 708 5.57 -16.95 -10.27
CA PRO A 708 6.74 -16.26 -9.76
C PRO A 708 6.35 -15.33 -8.60
N PRO A 709 7.03 -15.43 -7.44
CA PRO A 709 6.79 -14.51 -6.33
C PRO A 709 7.20 -13.07 -6.72
N PRO A 710 6.47 -12.03 -6.29
CA PRO A 710 6.81 -10.64 -6.61
C PRO A 710 8.25 -10.29 -6.21
N GLY A 711 9.02 -9.74 -7.15
CA GLY A 711 10.43 -9.39 -6.96
C GLY A 711 11.43 -10.49 -7.32
N LEU A 712 10.97 -11.69 -7.68
CA LEU A 712 11.83 -12.80 -8.13
C LEU A 712 11.43 -13.26 -9.54
N ALA A 713 12.41 -13.73 -10.32
CA ALA A 713 12.19 -14.20 -11.69
C ALA A 713 11.40 -15.52 -11.73
N SER A 714 11.77 -16.46 -10.87
CA SER A 714 11.07 -17.72 -10.68
C SER A 714 11.25 -18.24 -9.25
N PHE A 715 10.35 -19.11 -8.80
CA PHE A 715 10.57 -19.85 -7.55
C PHE A 715 11.74 -20.85 -7.68
N GLN A 716 12.03 -21.33 -8.89
CA GLN A 716 13.11 -22.28 -9.14
C GLN A 716 14.48 -21.69 -8.82
N ASP A 717 14.72 -20.43 -9.21
CA ASP A 717 15.99 -19.75 -8.91
C ASP A 717 16.20 -19.61 -7.39
N LEU A 718 15.13 -19.27 -6.67
CA LEU A 718 15.13 -19.22 -5.21
C LEU A 718 15.41 -20.60 -4.61
N TYR A 719 14.80 -21.65 -5.15
CA TYR A 719 15.00 -23.01 -4.66
C TYR A 719 16.45 -23.48 -4.86
N THR A 720 17.05 -23.23 -6.02
CA THR A 720 18.47 -23.53 -6.27
C THR A 720 19.40 -22.79 -5.30
N ALA A 721 19.10 -21.52 -5.00
CA ALA A 721 19.84 -20.77 -3.98
C ALA A 721 19.70 -21.42 -2.58
N LEU A 722 18.50 -21.89 -2.21
CA LEU A 722 18.27 -22.61 -0.96
C LEU A 722 19.02 -23.94 -0.91
N LEU A 723 19.06 -24.71 -2.00
CA LEU A 723 19.81 -25.96 -2.08
C LEU A 723 21.31 -25.73 -1.90
N THR A 724 21.85 -24.72 -2.58
CA THR A 724 23.27 -24.32 -2.47
C THR A 724 23.61 -23.91 -1.05
N GLN A 725 22.76 -23.10 -0.42
CA GLN A 725 22.94 -22.68 0.97
C GLN A 725 22.81 -23.84 1.94
N TYR A 726 21.91 -24.80 1.69
CA TYR A 726 21.76 -26.00 2.52
C TYR A 726 23.03 -26.85 2.46
N GLU A 727 23.58 -27.08 1.27
CA GLU A 727 24.81 -27.85 1.09
C GLU A 727 26.01 -27.18 1.77
N ALA A 728 26.09 -25.85 1.70
CA ALA A 728 27.19 -25.09 2.29
C ALA A 728 27.15 -25.02 3.83
N VAL A 729 25.98 -24.71 4.41
CA VAL A 729 25.89 -24.28 5.83
C VAL A 729 24.70 -24.84 6.60
N SER A 730 24.00 -25.87 6.12
CA SER A 730 22.83 -26.40 6.87
C SER A 730 23.16 -27.07 8.21
N PHE A 731 24.39 -27.58 8.37
CA PHE A 731 24.78 -28.46 9.48
C PHE A 731 23.83 -29.65 9.70
N GLY A 732 23.09 -30.08 8.67
CA GLY A 732 22.07 -31.13 8.77
C GLY A 732 20.84 -30.74 9.62
N ASP A 733 20.59 -29.43 9.78
CA ASP A 733 19.46 -28.91 10.53
C ASP A 733 18.12 -29.44 10.00
N ARG A 734 17.26 -29.85 10.94
CA ARG A 734 15.99 -30.52 10.64
C ARG A 734 14.94 -29.56 10.08
N LEU A 735 14.93 -28.31 10.55
CA LEU A 735 13.97 -27.30 10.07
C LEU A 735 14.29 -26.92 8.63
N PHE A 736 15.55 -26.61 8.35
CA PHE A 736 16.01 -26.30 7.00
C PHE A 736 15.79 -27.51 6.08
N GLY A 737 16.04 -28.73 6.56
CA GLY A 737 15.72 -29.95 5.82
C GLY A 737 14.24 -30.08 5.47
N CYS A 738 13.33 -29.86 6.44
CA CYS A 738 11.88 -29.86 6.20
C CYS A 738 11.46 -28.81 5.18
N TRP A 739 12.11 -27.64 5.21
CA TRP A 739 11.86 -26.55 4.27
C TRP A 739 12.24 -26.94 2.84
N VAL A 740 13.41 -27.55 2.66
CA VAL A 740 13.90 -28.02 1.35
C VAL A 740 13.08 -29.19 0.81
N LEU A 741 12.51 -30.02 1.68
CA LEU A 741 11.61 -31.10 1.26
C LEU A 741 10.29 -30.57 0.68
N LEU A 742 9.77 -29.42 1.14
CA LEU A 742 8.42 -28.96 0.76
C LEU A 742 8.18 -28.88 -0.76
N PRO A 743 9.09 -28.34 -1.59
CA PRO A 743 8.91 -28.27 -3.05
C PRO A 743 9.04 -29.61 -3.78
N LEU A 744 9.43 -30.70 -3.10
CA LEU A 744 9.63 -32.02 -3.72
C LEU A 744 8.35 -32.87 -3.85
N GLN A 745 7.21 -32.33 -3.44
CA GLN A 745 5.90 -32.98 -3.62
C GLN A 745 5.58 -33.20 -5.10
N ARG A 746 4.78 -34.21 -5.40
CA ARG A 746 4.49 -34.61 -6.79
C ARG A 746 3.67 -33.61 -7.58
N ARG A 747 2.93 -32.72 -6.91
CA ARG A 747 2.16 -31.67 -7.55
C ARG A 747 3.00 -30.56 -8.19
N TYR A 748 4.28 -30.45 -7.82
CA TYR A 748 5.18 -29.42 -8.32
C TYR A 748 6.11 -29.94 -9.43
N SER A 749 6.70 -29.00 -10.15
CA SER A 749 7.62 -29.27 -11.26
C SER A 749 8.68 -30.31 -10.90
N ALA A 750 8.92 -31.23 -11.83
CA ALA A 750 9.99 -32.22 -11.72
C ALA A 750 11.39 -31.59 -11.69
N THR A 751 11.54 -30.35 -12.16
CA THR A 751 12.83 -29.62 -12.16
C THR A 751 13.40 -29.48 -10.74
N MET A 752 12.55 -29.25 -9.74
CA MET A 752 12.97 -29.15 -8.33
C MET A 752 13.57 -30.47 -7.82
N ARG A 753 12.94 -31.60 -8.15
CA ARG A 753 13.43 -32.95 -7.79
C ARG A 753 14.70 -33.31 -8.57
N LEU A 754 14.78 -32.91 -9.84
CA LEU A 754 15.98 -33.06 -10.66
C LEU A 754 17.17 -32.26 -10.11
N ALA A 755 16.96 -31.05 -9.58
CA ALA A 755 18.02 -30.27 -8.95
C ALA A 755 18.64 -31.00 -7.75
N VAL A 756 17.80 -31.58 -6.87
CA VAL A 756 18.27 -32.34 -5.69
C VAL A 756 19.02 -33.61 -6.08
N PHE A 757 18.46 -34.41 -7.00
CA PHE A 757 19.03 -35.72 -7.36
C PHE A 757 20.07 -35.68 -8.50
N GLY A 758 20.21 -34.54 -9.17
CA GLY A 758 21.14 -34.32 -10.27
C GLY A 758 22.34 -33.49 -9.84
N GLU A 759 22.10 -32.24 -9.43
CA GLU A 759 23.14 -31.25 -9.16
C GLU A 759 23.59 -31.28 -7.69
N HIS A 760 22.65 -31.38 -6.75
CA HIS A 760 22.91 -31.28 -5.31
C HIS A 760 22.91 -32.63 -4.57
N VAL A 761 23.34 -33.71 -5.21
CA VAL A 761 23.30 -35.08 -4.60
C VAL A 761 24.06 -35.17 -3.28
N GLY A 762 25.08 -34.33 -3.08
CA GLY A 762 25.87 -34.24 -1.85
C GLY A 762 25.01 -33.97 -0.60
N MET A 763 23.94 -33.19 -0.76
CA MET A 763 23.05 -32.80 0.35
C MET A 763 22.27 -33.98 0.96
N LEU A 764 22.09 -35.07 0.21
CA LEU A 764 21.31 -36.23 0.69
C LEU A 764 21.93 -36.85 1.95
N ARG A 765 23.23 -36.67 2.17
CA ARG A 765 23.93 -37.18 3.35
C ARG A 765 23.61 -36.38 4.62
N SER A 766 23.32 -35.09 4.51
CA SER A 766 22.99 -34.21 5.63
C SER A 766 21.47 -34.07 5.86
N LEU A 767 20.64 -34.46 4.88
CA LEU A 767 19.18 -34.36 4.92
C LEU A 767 18.49 -35.44 5.78
N GLY A 768 18.75 -35.42 7.10
CA GLY A 768 18.26 -36.42 8.04
C GLY A 768 16.88 -36.20 8.65
N VAL A 769 16.00 -35.44 8.00
CA VAL A 769 14.61 -35.26 8.47
C VAL A 769 13.95 -36.61 8.69
N THR A 770 13.41 -36.86 9.88
CA THR A 770 12.73 -38.12 10.21
C THR A 770 11.27 -38.09 9.72
N LEU A 771 10.66 -39.27 9.59
CA LEU A 771 9.26 -39.39 9.17
C LEU A 771 8.29 -38.72 10.16
N ASP A 772 8.62 -38.72 11.46
CA ASP A 772 7.83 -38.05 12.50
C ASP A 772 7.87 -36.52 12.38
N GLN A 773 8.97 -35.97 11.87
CA GLN A 773 9.18 -34.52 11.69
C GLN A 773 8.54 -33.99 10.40
N LEU A 774 8.20 -34.89 9.47
CA LEU A 774 7.56 -34.53 8.21
C LEU A 774 6.12 -34.06 8.44
N SER A 775 5.89 -32.75 8.23
CA SER A 775 4.56 -32.13 8.44
C SER A 775 3.60 -32.36 7.27
N ILE A 776 4.10 -32.84 6.13
CA ILE A 776 3.35 -33.09 4.91
C ILE A 776 3.19 -34.62 4.76
N PRO A 777 1.98 -35.14 4.45
CA PRO A 777 1.80 -36.58 4.28
C PRO A 777 2.75 -37.16 3.22
N ILE A 778 3.37 -38.31 3.51
CA ILE A 778 4.32 -38.96 2.60
C ILE A 778 3.68 -39.30 1.24
N GLU A 779 2.36 -39.45 1.20
CA GLU A 779 1.54 -39.67 0.02
C GLU A 779 1.66 -38.51 -0.98
N ALA A 780 1.84 -37.27 -0.51
CA ALA A 780 2.02 -36.10 -1.37
C ALA A 780 3.35 -36.13 -2.16
N PHE A 781 4.32 -36.93 -1.70
CA PHE A 781 5.61 -37.14 -2.37
C PHE A 781 5.64 -38.38 -3.26
N THR A 782 4.73 -39.32 -3.04
CA THR A 782 4.72 -40.64 -3.71
C THR A 782 3.58 -40.80 -4.71
N SER A 783 2.52 -39.99 -4.62
CA SER A 783 1.35 -40.03 -5.52
C SER A 783 1.12 -38.69 -6.21
N PRO A 784 0.85 -38.67 -7.54
CA PRO A 784 0.92 -39.80 -8.47
C PRO A 784 2.37 -40.32 -8.67
N PRO A 785 2.55 -41.54 -9.22
CA PRO A 785 3.88 -42.07 -9.53
C PRO A 785 4.72 -41.14 -10.41
N GLU A 786 6.05 -41.22 -10.28
CA GLU A 786 7.00 -40.46 -11.10
C GLU A 786 6.92 -40.83 -12.59
N ASP A 787 6.81 -39.82 -13.44
CA ASP A 787 6.72 -39.92 -14.90
C ASP A 787 8.04 -39.54 -15.60
N SER A 788 8.92 -38.80 -14.92
CA SER A 788 10.23 -38.41 -15.45
C SER A 788 11.25 -39.56 -15.44
N LEU A 789 11.53 -40.12 -16.62
CA LEU A 789 12.54 -41.18 -16.79
C LEU A 789 13.96 -40.77 -16.30
N PRO A 790 14.47 -39.55 -16.56
CA PRO A 790 15.75 -39.11 -16.01
C PRO A 790 15.78 -39.16 -14.48
N LEU A 791 14.72 -38.72 -13.82
CA LEU A 791 14.62 -38.68 -12.36
C LEU A 791 14.53 -40.09 -11.77
N LEU A 792 13.77 -41.00 -12.39
CA LEU A 792 13.73 -42.42 -12.01
C LEU A 792 15.11 -43.10 -12.11
N ARG A 793 15.90 -42.76 -13.15
CA ARG A 793 17.28 -43.24 -13.28
C ARG A 793 18.16 -42.71 -12.14
N LEU A 794 17.97 -41.45 -11.73
CA LEU A 794 18.70 -40.86 -10.60
C LEU A 794 18.28 -41.46 -9.25
N TYR A 795 16.99 -41.66 -8.99
CA TYR A 795 16.51 -42.37 -7.81
C TYR A 795 17.15 -43.76 -7.72
N PHE A 796 17.06 -44.55 -8.79
CA PHE A 796 17.66 -45.88 -8.83
C PHE A 796 19.18 -45.84 -8.61
N ARG A 797 19.89 -44.93 -9.28
CA ARG A 797 21.34 -44.74 -9.10
C ARG A 797 21.69 -44.40 -7.66
N SER A 798 20.96 -43.48 -7.04
CA SER A 798 21.23 -43.02 -5.66
C SER A 798 21.02 -44.12 -4.61
N LEU A 799 20.03 -44.99 -4.82
CA LEU A 799 19.79 -46.17 -3.99
C LEU A 799 20.91 -47.21 -4.15
N VAL A 800 21.24 -47.59 -5.40
CA VAL A 800 22.23 -48.65 -5.68
C VAL A 800 23.66 -48.24 -5.32
N THR A 801 24.02 -46.98 -5.52
CA THR A 801 25.34 -46.45 -5.12
C THR A 801 25.44 -46.22 -3.60
N GLY A 802 24.33 -46.33 -2.88
CA GLY A 802 24.26 -46.13 -1.44
C GLY A 802 24.47 -44.68 -1.02
N THR A 803 24.29 -43.70 -1.92
CA THR A 803 24.26 -42.27 -1.57
C THR A 803 22.98 -41.93 -0.80
N LEU A 804 21.86 -42.57 -1.16
CA LEU A 804 20.59 -42.48 -0.46
C LEU A 804 20.39 -43.71 0.43
N ARG A 805 20.30 -43.51 1.76
CA ARG A 805 20.05 -44.59 2.73
C ARG A 805 19.02 -44.18 3.78
N SER A 806 18.31 -45.17 4.31
CA SER A 806 17.35 -44.98 5.40
C SER A 806 17.96 -44.36 6.66
N SER A 807 19.26 -44.62 6.95
CA SER A 807 19.93 -44.15 8.16
C SER A 807 20.17 -42.63 8.24
N TRP A 808 20.26 -41.94 7.11
CA TRP A 808 20.54 -40.49 7.08
C TRP A 808 19.62 -39.68 6.17
N CYS A 809 18.78 -40.30 5.34
CA CYS A 809 17.76 -39.60 4.55
C CYS A 809 16.49 -40.46 4.43
N PRO A 810 15.80 -40.75 5.55
CA PRO A 810 14.72 -41.73 5.60
C PRO A 810 13.52 -41.34 4.73
N VAL A 811 13.16 -40.04 4.68
CA VAL A 811 12.02 -39.56 3.89
C VAL A 811 12.24 -39.79 2.39
N LEU A 812 13.34 -39.27 1.82
CA LEU A 812 13.60 -39.43 0.39
C LEU A 812 13.93 -40.88 0.03
N TYR A 813 14.49 -41.66 0.95
CA TYR A 813 14.68 -43.09 0.77
C TYR A 813 13.34 -43.81 0.53
N ALA A 814 12.33 -43.57 1.36
CA ALA A 814 10.99 -44.12 1.18
C ALA A 814 10.33 -43.64 -0.12
N VAL A 815 10.49 -42.35 -0.46
CA VAL A 815 9.93 -41.75 -1.69
C VAL A 815 10.56 -42.37 -2.95
N ALA A 816 11.89 -42.45 -3.00
CA ALA A 816 12.62 -43.04 -4.12
C ALA A 816 12.27 -44.53 -4.30
N LEU A 817 12.18 -45.29 -3.20
CA LEU A 817 11.74 -46.70 -3.24
C LEU A 817 10.33 -46.84 -3.83
N SER A 818 9.39 -46.00 -3.38
CA SER A 818 8.01 -46.03 -3.85
C SER A 818 7.91 -45.77 -5.36
N HIS A 819 8.63 -44.77 -5.87
CA HIS A 819 8.64 -44.43 -7.30
C HIS A 819 9.35 -45.49 -8.15
N VAL A 820 10.51 -45.99 -7.70
CA VAL A 820 11.22 -47.05 -8.42
C VAL A 820 10.38 -48.32 -8.46
N ASN A 821 9.79 -48.75 -7.33
CA ASN A 821 8.91 -49.93 -7.26
C ASN A 821 7.71 -49.79 -8.20
N SER A 822 7.02 -48.66 -8.14
CA SER A 822 5.87 -48.38 -9.01
C SER A 822 6.26 -48.40 -10.48
N PHE A 823 7.43 -47.85 -10.83
CA PHE A 823 7.94 -47.82 -12.19
C PHE A 823 8.29 -49.21 -12.73
N VAL A 824 9.08 -50.01 -11.99
CA VAL A 824 9.49 -51.34 -12.48
C VAL A 824 8.35 -52.35 -12.57
N PHE A 825 7.28 -52.15 -11.80
CA PHE A 825 6.08 -53.01 -11.82
C PHE A 825 4.88 -52.43 -12.57
N SER A 826 4.92 -51.19 -13.09
CA SER A 826 3.85 -50.56 -13.88
C SER A 826 3.61 -51.30 -15.21
N GLN A 827 2.38 -51.74 -15.44
CA GLN A 827 1.96 -52.47 -16.66
C GLN A 827 1.42 -51.52 -17.76
N ASP A 828 1.59 -50.21 -17.57
CA ASP A 828 1.08 -49.22 -18.51
C ASP A 828 1.89 -49.23 -19.81
N ALA A 829 1.19 -49.10 -20.95
CA ALA A 829 1.81 -49.01 -22.27
C ALA A 829 2.75 -47.79 -22.32
N ALA A 830 4.03 -48.03 -22.62
CA ALA A 830 5.05 -46.99 -22.62
C ALA A 830 5.93 -47.09 -23.88
N ALA A 831 6.65 -46.01 -24.19
CA ALA A 831 7.62 -45.99 -25.28
C ALA A 831 8.70 -47.06 -25.07
N GLN A 832 9.29 -47.54 -26.17
CA GLN A 832 10.28 -48.62 -26.16
C GLN A 832 11.48 -48.34 -25.22
N GLU A 833 11.91 -47.08 -25.14
CA GLU A 833 12.99 -46.66 -24.22
C GLU A 833 12.60 -46.83 -22.75
N VAL A 834 11.37 -46.46 -22.39
CA VAL A 834 10.86 -46.56 -21.02
C VAL A 834 10.73 -48.01 -20.59
N GLU A 835 10.20 -48.87 -21.48
CA GLU A 835 10.06 -50.31 -21.19
C GLU A 835 11.43 -51.00 -21.09
N ALA A 836 12.39 -50.63 -21.95
CA ALA A 836 13.77 -51.10 -21.84
C ALA A 836 14.40 -50.69 -20.50
N ALA A 837 14.16 -49.46 -20.04
CA ALA A 837 14.62 -48.99 -18.73
C ALA A 837 13.97 -49.75 -17.57
N ARG A 838 12.65 -50.00 -17.60
CA ARG A 838 11.93 -50.80 -16.60
C ARG A 838 12.54 -52.19 -16.46
N GLN A 839 12.73 -52.88 -17.59
CA GLN A 839 13.32 -54.22 -17.61
C GLN A 839 14.77 -54.20 -17.11
N SER A 840 15.58 -53.22 -17.54
CA SER A 840 16.97 -53.08 -17.09
C SER A 840 17.08 -52.85 -15.58
N MET A 841 16.26 -51.95 -15.03
CA MET A 841 16.24 -51.69 -13.58
C MET A 841 15.77 -52.92 -12.81
N LEU A 842 14.68 -53.58 -13.22
CA LEU A 842 14.17 -54.77 -12.53
C LEU A 842 15.19 -55.91 -12.50
N ARG A 843 15.94 -56.12 -13.59
CA ARG A 843 17.05 -57.09 -13.62
C ARG A 843 18.15 -56.72 -12.64
N LYS A 844 18.60 -55.46 -12.67
CA LYS A 844 19.65 -54.98 -11.76
C LYS A 844 19.23 -55.12 -10.30
N ILE A 845 17.96 -54.90 -9.98
CA ILE A 845 17.41 -55.08 -8.62
C ILE A 845 17.55 -56.54 -8.17
N TYR A 846 17.22 -57.51 -9.03
CA TYR A 846 17.33 -58.94 -8.69
C TYR A 846 18.76 -59.36 -8.34
N TYR A 847 19.75 -58.83 -9.07
CA TYR A 847 21.17 -59.11 -8.86
C TYR A 847 21.87 -58.16 -7.87
N LEU A 848 21.13 -57.35 -7.10
CA LEU A 848 21.72 -56.52 -6.05
C LEU A 848 22.36 -57.39 -4.96
N THR A 849 23.61 -57.06 -4.60
CA THR A 849 24.35 -57.69 -3.50
C THR A 849 23.84 -57.26 -2.12
N ASP A 850 23.24 -56.07 -2.02
CA ASP A 850 22.59 -55.59 -0.80
C ASP A 850 21.20 -56.25 -0.65
N GLU A 851 21.14 -57.27 0.20
CA GLU A 851 19.91 -58.04 0.41
C GLU A 851 18.78 -57.20 1.02
N VAL A 852 19.13 -56.21 1.86
CA VAL A 852 18.15 -55.36 2.54
C VAL A 852 17.49 -54.43 1.52
N LEU A 853 18.30 -53.74 0.69
CA LEU A 853 17.78 -52.89 -0.37
C LEU A 853 16.99 -53.68 -1.41
N ARG A 854 17.48 -54.86 -1.80
CA ARG A 854 16.78 -55.77 -2.72
C ARG A 854 15.39 -56.12 -2.19
N ASN A 855 15.29 -56.51 -0.92
CA ASN A 855 14.01 -56.85 -0.29
C ASN A 855 13.08 -55.65 -0.23
N HIS A 856 13.57 -54.47 0.17
CA HIS A 856 12.77 -53.24 0.18
C HIS A 856 12.22 -52.91 -1.22
N LEU A 857 13.03 -52.99 -2.29
CA LEU A 857 12.60 -52.66 -3.65
C LEU A 857 11.60 -53.67 -4.24
N LEU A 858 11.75 -54.95 -3.93
CA LEU A 858 10.87 -56.01 -4.47
C LEU A 858 9.55 -56.09 -3.69
N LEU A 859 9.62 -56.03 -2.35
CA LEU A 859 8.50 -56.28 -1.45
C LEU A 859 7.76 -55.01 -1.02
N PHE A 860 8.16 -53.82 -1.47
CA PHE A 860 7.44 -52.57 -1.17
C PHE A 860 5.95 -52.68 -1.50
N ARG A 861 5.09 -52.36 -0.53
CA ARG A 861 3.63 -52.41 -0.69
C ARG A 861 3.03 -51.03 -0.86
N LEU A 862 3.12 -50.19 0.17
CA LEU A 862 2.51 -48.86 0.18
C LEU A 862 3.22 -47.95 1.18
N PRO A 863 3.28 -46.64 0.91
CA PRO A 863 3.85 -45.68 1.85
C PRO A 863 2.94 -45.57 3.08
N GLN A 864 3.55 -45.54 4.27
CA GLN A 864 2.88 -45.44 5.56
C GLN A 864 3.79 -44.70 6.53
N GLN A 865 3.49 -43.42 6.78
CA GLN A 865 4.36 -42.54 7.55
C GLN A 865 4.62 -43.00 9.00
N HIS A 866 3.68 -43.75 9.61
CA HIS A 866 3.77 -44.19 11.00
C HIS A 866 4.68 -45.41 11.23
N LEU A 867 5.17 -46.04 10.15
CA LEU A 867 6.10 -47.16 10.25
C LEU A 867 7.54 -46.65 10.30
N GLN A 868 8.45 -47.39 10.96
CA GLN A 868 9.86 -47.00 11.14
C GLN A 868 10.57 -46.67 9.82
N LEU A 869 10.24 -47.38 8.73
CA LEU A 869 10.82 -47.17 7.40
C LEU A 869 9.98 -46.25 6.51
N GLY A 870 8.77 -45.88 6.94
CA GLY A 870 7.85 -45.01 6.18
C GLY A 870 7.03 -45.74 5.13
N PHE A 871 7.07 -47.08 5.09
CA PHE A 871 6.33 -47.92 4.16
C PHE A 871 6.12 -49.34 4.70
N ASP A 872 5.07 -49.99 4.20
CA ASP A 872 4.76 -51.40 4.46
C ASP A 872 5.42 -52.29 3.39
N THR A 873 5.73 -53.53 3.76
CA THR A 873 6.33 -54.55 2.87
C THR A 873 5.52 -55.83 2.89
N TYR A 874 5.40 -56.48 1.74
CA TYR A 874 4.83 -57.83 1.65
C TYR A 874 5.76 -58.88 2.27
N GLU A 875 5.19 -59.91 2.89
CA GLU A 875 5.96 -61.08 3.35
C GLU A 875 6.54 -61.89 2.17
N GLN A 876 5.81 -61.93 1.05
CA GLN A 876 6.21 -62.62 -0.17
C GLN A 876 5.80 -61.80 -1.40
N LEU A 877 6.56 -61.94 -2.49
CA LEU A 877 6.32 -61.18 -3.72
C LEU A 877 4.94 -61.54 -4.31
N PRO A 878 4.04 -60.57 -4.56
CA PRO A 878 2.73 -60.85 -5.14
C PRO A 878 2.84 -61.61 -6.48
N PRO A 879 1.92 -62.54 -6.78
CA PRO A 879 2.05 -63.45 -7.94
C PRO A 879 2.12 -62.72 -9.28
N ILE A 880 1.49 -61.54 -9.39
CA ILE A 880 1.55 -60.69 -10.59
C ILE A 880 2.95 -60.11 -10.78
N ARG A 881 3.59 -59.66 -9.69
CA ARG A 881 4.94 -59.11 -9.70
C ARG A 881 5.98 -60.22 -9.93
N ALA A 882 5.76 -61.41 -9.37
CA ALA A 882 6.60 -62.60 -9.60
C ALA A 882 6.60 -63.02 -11.07
N LYS A 883 5.42 -63.12 -11.70
CA LYS A 883 5.31 -63.42 -13.15
C LYS A 883 6.07 -62.40 -14.00
N ARG A 884 5.96 -61.11 -13.67
CA ARG A 884 6.70 -60.06 -14.38
C ARG A 884 8.21 -60.23 -14.24
N LEU A 885 8.70 -60.45 -13.02
CA LEU A 885 10.11 -60.67 -12.74
C LEU A 885 10.65 -61.87 -13.54
N GLU A 886 9.92 -62.99 -13.57
CA GLU A 886 10.28 -64.16 -14.38
C GLU A 886 10.35 -63.86 -15.88
N ILE A 887 9.38 -63.13 -16.44
CA ILE A 887 9.36 -62.74 -17.86
C ILE A 887 10.61 -61.93 -18.20
N VAL A 888 10.96 -60.94 -17.36
CA VAL A 888 12.11 -60.07 -17.57
C VAL A 888 13.44 -60.85 -17.51
N LEU A 889 13.55 -61.85 -16.63
CA LEU A 889 14.72 -62.72 -16.51
C LEU A 889 14.82 -63.71 -17.69
N ARG A 890 13.71 -64.31 -18.16
CA ARG A 890 13.69 -65.24 -19.31
C ARG A 890 14.07 -64.57 -20.63
N LEU A 891 13.68 -63.30 -20.84
CA LEU A 891 14.06 -62.50 -22.02
C LEU A 891 15.58 -62.28 -22.20
N GLN A 892 16.38 -62.54 -21.15
CA GLN A 892 17.84 -62.49 -21.24
C GLN A 892 18.46 -63.84 -21.58
N GLY A 893 17.86 -64.95 -21.15
CA GLY A 893 18.26 -66.30 -21.60
C GLY A 893 18.20 -66.44 -23.12
N ASP A 894 17.13 -65.92 -23.74
CA ASP A 894 16.96 -65.91 -25.20
C ASP A 894 17.88 -64.91 -25.95
N LYS A 895 18.41 -63.88 -25.27
CA LYS A 895 19.37 -62.93 -25.86
C LYS A 895 20.82 -63.36 -25.70
N GLY A 896 21.18 -63.97 -24.56
CA GLY A 896 22.48 -64.61 -24.35
C GLY A 896 22.69 -65.77 -25.33
N ASP A 897 21.67 -66.62 -25.52
CA ASP A 897 21.71 -67.70 -26.51
C ASP A 897 21.79 -67.21 -27.97
N ARG A 898 21.41 -65.96 -28.25
CA ARG A 898 21.54 -65.34 -29.60
C ARG A 898 22.88 -64.63 -29.82
N GLU A 899 23.54 -64.17 -28.76
CA GLU A 899 24.91 -63.62 -28.84
C GLU A 899 25.96 -64.73 -28.85
N GLU A 900 25.79 -65.81 -28.07
CA GLU A 900 26.66 -67.01 -28.17
C GLU A 900 26.54 -67.69 -29.55
N ARG A 901 25.34 -67.76 -30.14
CA ARG A 901 25.15 -68.27 -31.51
C ARG A 901 25.66 -67.33 -32.62
N ARG A 902 26.04 -66.09 -32.32
CA ARG A 902 26.67 -65.16 -33.27
C ARG A 902 28.19 -65.08 -33.13
N SER A 903 28.76 -65.56 -32.01
CA SER A 903 30.21 -65.76 -31.87
C SER A 903 30.71 -67.12 -32.39
N GLU A 904 29.79 -68.01 -32.78
CA GLU A 904 30.11 -69.30 -33.43
C GLU A 904 29.82 -69.32 -34.95
N THR A 905 29.69 -68.15 -35.58
CA THR A 905 29.70 -67.97 -37.05
C THR A 905 30.63 -66.84 -37.42
#